data_AF-A0A2V6ELI8-F1
#
_entry.id   AF-A0A2V6ELI8-F1
#
_cell.length_a   1.000
_cell.length_b   1.000
_cell.length_c   1.000
_cell.angle_alpha   90.00
_cell.angle_beta   90.00
_cell.angle_gamma   90.00
#
_symmetry.space_group_name_H-M   'P 1'
#
loop_
_entity.id
_entity.type
_entity.pdbx_description
1 polymer ?
#
loop_
_entity_poly.entity_id
_entity_poly.type
_entity_poly.pdbx_seq_one_letter_code
_entity_poly.pdbx_strand_id
1 'polypeptide(L)'
;MFGVGAKRFGIVGPVSAGAIVIAFCFLLLWHDPLLFWNDDYALSVLPVFADVARSWSEGHLPLLSPYSWVCSNLAGEFQYGTFSIFMNAAVVLIWKFPLTFPQQAAALSITHLLVLAVGAFVLARDRRFSIPLSIFVALVAALNGWIICWGATDWFGALGAFAWLPWAWWGAERALDRERSRWRFLWPAPFVYLVVTGGFPYTVLMFALLVAWLSIKSLGQTRKMLSILPLCFGTLLGFALSSPAWLAIFDYVHGSARELQPSSTHWQWIVPPAALPGFILPCWTVNWANFSTQYLPHAATELAGGLVPPVALLSGLLQSKSLFKKLRWELGLLVLVLLISMLPSANVFRWSFRWLPFFHLILALCAAEALQNLSATPDPQSLFARPGVLAFVLVAVVAIAMSIFHTGGAYAFPFTWIFLVFAAVWMFAEYFSRNRELVRAWTPAGVTFVALLATYFCIPPNCGVPKYNLNQKLTEAAPLDLQRLYLSFYPPAELTYRVEKKPEPVGQIVRPGSTSMWAGLRFINGYSPILPAGVARTFGFAAHGEIDPNTGKYLLEEQAGPRGELTQLGVDGIVVAREVEVDPKPGSEWQLVSSTDEGRVYHRRGGPFPRVRSVTSIDSRPNEQFVSATISGIDDSRNRVEVDVGVPSDGRPALLTFSRPFFRGYEARLGDKKLAVDSYRGLIAVVELPAGSHGRLVLSYRPWWLVCGGVVAVASCIVWFIGLLAGVRNMLSSLA
;
A
#
# COMPACT_ATOMS: atom_id res chain seq x y z
N MET A 1 31.24 6.35 11.41
CA MET A 1 30.76 5.00 10.98
C MET A 1 31.21 4.68 9.55
N PHE A 2 32.33 5.29 9.12
CA PHE A 2 32.93 5.13 7.81
C PHE A 2 34.36 4.64 8.04
N GLY A 3 34.61 3.36 7.78
CA GLY A 3 35.94 2.79 7.92
C GLY A 3 36.90 3.41 6.90
N VAL A 4 38.07 3.81 7.40
CA VAL A 4 39.24 4.24 6.65
C VAL A 4 39.61 3.11 5.70
N GLY A 5 39.34 3.31 4.41
CA GLY A 5 39.48 2.30 3.34
C GLY A 5 38.35 2.30 2.32
N ALA A 6 37.18 2.88 2.65
CA ALA A 6 36.12 3.09 1.67
C ALA A 6 36.45 4.30 0.78
N LYS A 7 36.69 4.08 -0.53
CA LYS A 7 36.55 5.14 -1.54
C LYS A 7 35.29 5.94 -1.21
N ARG A 8 35.44 7.24 -0.90
CA ARG A 8 34.36 8.14 -0.44
C ARG A 8 33.06 7.77 -1.16
N PHE A 9 32.04 7.36 -0.42
CA PHE A 9 30.66 7.34 -0.90
C PHE A 9 30.31 8.80 -1.23
N GLY A 10 30.58 9.24 -2.45
CA GLY A 10 30.17 10.55 -2.92
C GLY A 10 28.64 10.55 -2.96
N ILE A 11 28.02 11.47 -2.21
CA ILE A 11 26.58 11.73 -2.20
C ILE A 11 26.03 11.93 -3.63
N VAL A 12 26.89 12.37 -4.54
CA VAL A 12 26.62 12.51 -5.99
C VAL A 12 26.00 11.26 -6.59
N GLY A 13 26.51 10.05 -6.31
CA GLY A 13 26.03 8.81 -6.94
C GLY A 13 24.56 8.50 -6.63
N PRO A 14 24.18 8.35 -5.35
CA PRO A 14 22.80 8.12 -4.98
C PRO A 14 21.85 9.25 -5.41
N VAL A 15 22.29 10.51 -5.32
CA VAL A 15 21.51 11.67 -5.80
C VAL A 15 21.28 11.60 -7.30
N SER A 16 22.28 11.23 -8.10
CA SER A 16 22.12 11.03 -9.55
C SER A 16 21.13 9.92 -9.87
N ALA A 17 21.20 8.77 -9.18
CA ALA A 17 20.23 7.68 -9.38
C ALA A 17 18.79 8.14 -9.13
N GLY A 18 18.59 8.89 -8.03
CA GLY A 18 17.32 9.51 -7.69
C GLY A 18 16.83 10.51 -8.74
N ALA A 19 17.70 11.42 -9.16
CA ALA A 19 17.38 12.43 -10.17
C ALA A 19 16.98 11.83 -11.53
N ILE A 20 17.63 10.73 -11.95
CA ILE A 20 17.27 10.03 -13.19
C ILE A 20 15.86 9.43 -13.09
N VAL A 21 15.51 8.82 -11.95
CA VAL A 21 14.17 8.27 -11.71
C VAL A 21 13.11 9.37 -11.68
N ILE A 22 13.40 10.51 -11.06
CA ILE A 22 12.51 11.68 -11.08
C ILE A 22 12.30 12.17 -12.52
N ALA A 23 13.39 12.32 -13.28
CA ALA A 23 13.31 12.74 -14.69
C ALA A 23 12.48 11.76 -15.54
N PHE A 24 12.66 10.45 -15.31
CA PHE A 24 11.84 9.42 -15.95
C PHE A 24 10.36 9.60 -15.63
N CYS A 25 10.01 9.83 -14.37
CA CYS A 25 8.62 10.05 -13.96
C CYS A 25 8.03 11.32 -14.59
N PHE A 26 8.82 12.39 -14.75
CA PHE A 26 8.36 13.58 -15.47
C PHE A 26 8.12 13.34 -16.96
N LEU A 27 8.93 12.49 -17.61
CA LEU A 27 8.65 12.07 -19.00
C LEU A 27 7.34 11.27 -19.09
N LEU A 28 7.05 10.44 -18.09
CA LEU A 28 5.77 9.73 -18.04
C LEU A 28 4.59 10.68 -17.81
N LEU A 29 4.72 11.65 -16.90
CA LEU A 29 3.69 12.64 -16.64
C LEU A 29 3.46 13.59 -17.82
N TRP A 30 4.50 13.85 -18.61
CA TRP A 30 4.37 14.58 -19.88
C TRP A 30 3.50 13.82 -20.88
N HIS A 31 3.59 12.48 -20.89
CA HIS A 31 2.80 11.62 -21.75
C HIS A 31 1.37 11.41 -21.22
N ASP A 32 1.22 11.12 -19.92
CA ASP A 32 -0.07 10.99 -19.23
C ASP A 32 -0.01 11.72 -17.87
N PRO A 33 -0.58 12.93 -17.76
CA PRO A 33 -0.61 13.69 -16.51
C PRO A 33 -1.38 13.00 -15.37
N LEU A 34 -2.21 12.01 -15.69
CA LEU A 34 -3.00 11.23 -14.74
C LEU A 34 -2.37 9.87 -14.44
N LEU A 35 -1.13 9.62 -14.91
CA LEU A 35 -0.49 8.31 -14.75
C LEU A 35 -0.56 7.78 -13.32
N PHE A 36 -0.24 8.61 -12.32
CA PHE A 36 -0.20 8.20 -10.91
C PHE A 36 -1.55 8.34 -10.18
N TRP A 37 -2.67 8.50 -10.90
CA TRP A 37 -3.99 8.80 -10.34
C TRP A 37 -5.07 7.87 -10.89
N ASN A 38 -5.12 6.64 -10.38
CA ASN A 38 -6.09 5.62 -10.82
C ASN A 38 -6.70 4.87 -9.61
N ASP A 39 -7.82 4.19 -9.87
CA ASP A 39 -8.45 3.16 -9.03
C ASP A 39 -8.44 3.43 -7.51
N ASP A 40 -7.79 2.58 -6.70
CA ASP A 40 -7.74 2.67 -5.24
C ASP A 40 -6.99 3.92 -4.79
N TYR A 41 -6.03 4.41 -5.58
CA TYR A 41 -5.39 5.68 -5.27
C TYR A 41 -6.42 6.81 -5.19
N ALA A 42 -7.38 6.81 -6.13
CA ALA A 42 -8.41 7.82 -6.26
C ALA A 42 -9.55 7.67 -5.24
N LEU A 43 -10.02 6.43 -5.03
CA LEU A 43 -11.15 6.17 -4.15
C LEU A 43 -10.76 5.98 -2.67
N SER A 44 -9.50 5.67 -2.38
CA SER A 44 -9.09 5.22 -1.05
C SER A 44 -7.87 5.97 -0.52
N VAL A 45 -6.69 5.79 -1.14
CA VAL A 45 -5.40 6.22 -0.56
C VAL A 45 -5.37 7.73 -0.34
N LEU A 46 -5.62 8.51 -1.39
CA LEU A 46 -5.47 9.96 -1.33
C LEU A 46 -6.54 10.65 -0.46
N PRO A 47 -7.84 10.26 -0.52
CA PRO A 47 -8.84 10.74 0.43
C PRO A 47 -8.46 10.45 1.89
N VAL A 48 -7.95 9.26 2.19
CA VAL A 48 -7.52 8.89 3.55
C VAL A 48 -6.32 9.72 3.98
N PHE A 49 -5.34 9.96 3.09
CA PHE A 49 -4.22 10.83 3.40
C PHE A 49 -4.60 12.29 3.61
N ALA A 50 -5.68 12.75 2.98
CA ALA A 50 -6.24 14.06 3.29
C ALA A 50 -6.75 14.13 4.74
N ASP A 51 -7.41 13.07 5.23
CA ASP A 51 -7.78 13.00 6.65
C ASP A 51 -6.57 12.84 7.58
N VAL A 52 -5.56 12.06 7.20
CA VAL A 52 -4.31 11.95 7.98
C VAL A 52 -3.63 13.32 8.11
N ALA A 53 -3.51 14.07 7.02
CA ALA A 53 -2.94 15.42 7.02
C ALA A 53 -3.77 16.39 7.89
N ARG A 54 -5.11 16.29 7.81
CA ARG A 54 -6.03 17.06 8.66
C ARG A 54 -5.84 16.71 10.14
N SER A 55 -5.79 15.43 10.48
CA SER A 55 -5.57 14.93 11.85
C SER A 55 -4.33 15.54 12.49
N TRP A 56 -3.20 15.52 11.78
CA TRP A 56 -1.96 16.11 12.28
C TRP A 56 -2.06 17.63 12.44
N SER A 57 -2.76 18.30 11.53
CA SER A 57 -2.98 19.75 11.60
C SER A 57 -3.86 20.14 12.80
N GLU A 58 -4.77 19.25 13.21
CA GLU A 58 -5.63 19.39 14.39
C GLU A 58 -4.93 18.95 15.70
N GLY A 59 -3.69 18.44 15.64
CA GLY A 59 -2.96 17.96 16.81
C GLY A 59 -3.40 16.59 17.32
N HIS A 60 -4.01 15.77 16.46
CA HIS A 60 -4.49 14.43 16.80
C HIS A 60 -3.69 13.33 16.10
N LEU A 61 -3.48 12.21 16.80
CA LEU A 61 -2.98 10.98 16.18
C LEU A 61 -4.05 10.37 15.26
N PRO A 62 -3.73 10.05 14.00
CA PRO A 62 -4.67 9.50 13.03
C PRO A 62 -4.92 8.00 13.27
N LEU A 63 -5.39 7.62 14.46
CA LEU A 63 -5.72 6.23 14.79
C LEU A 63 -7.08 5.84 14.21
N LEU A 64 -8.08 6.69 14.44
CA LEU A 64 -9.42 6.56 13.90
C LEU A 64 -9.77 7.75 13.01
N SER A 65 -10.65 7.50 12.04
CA SER A 65 -11.33 8.52 11.22
C SER A 65 -12.82 8.56 11.56
N PRO A 66 -13.41 9.74 11.77
CA PRO A 66 -14.86 9.89 11.94
C PRO A 66 -15.62 9.94 10.59
N TYR A 67 -14.90 9.93 9.46
CA TYR A 67 -15.45 10.28 8.15
C TYR A 67 -15.87 9.08 7.28
N SER A 68 -15.55 7.86 7.73
CA SER A 68 -15.97 6.61 7.09
C SER A 68 -16.06 5.51 8.13
N TRP A 69 -17.19 4.80 8.26
CA TRP A 69 -17.25 3.66 9.19
C TRP A 69 -16.48 2.46 8.66
N VAL A 70 -16.62 2.15 7.36
CA VAL A 70 -15.90 1.05 6.68
C VAL A 70 -14.38 1.22 6.79
N CYS A 71 -13.85 2.45 6.64
CA CYS A 71 -12.42 2.76 6.64
C CYS A 71 -11.95 3.50 7.91
N SER A 72 -12.71 3.44 9.00
CA SER A 72 -12.44 4.28 10.18
C SER A 72 -11.21 3.88 10.98
N ASN A 73 -10.82 2.60 11.00
CA ASN A 73 -9.66 2.15 11.78
C ASN A 73 -8.35 2.34 11.02
N LEU A 74 -7.91 3.59 10.86
CA LEU A 74 -6.68 3.93 10.14
C LEU A 74 -5.44 3.20 10.69
N ALA A 75 -5.40 2.93 12.00
CA ALA A 75 -4.31 2.15 12.61
C ALA A 75 -4.32 0.66 12.18
N GLY A 76 -5.50 0.05 12.07
CA GLY A 76 -5.68 -1.33 11.62
C GLY A 76 -5.58 -1.49 10.09
N GLU A 77 -5.97 -0.47 9.34
CA GLU A 77 -5.82 -0.37 7.89
C GLU A 77 -4.34 -0.16 7.52
N PHE A 78 -3.59 -1.25 7.60
CA PHE A 78 -2.13 -1.26 7.55
C PHE A 78 -1.55 -0.49 6.35
N GLN A 79 -2.22 -0.52 5.20
CA GLN A 79 -1.79 0.10 3.94
C GLN A 79 -1.60 1.63 3.99
N TYR A 80 -2.17 2.32 4.98
CA TYR A 80 -2.00 3.77 5.12
C TYR A 80 -0.74 4.17 5.90
N GLY A 81 -0.02 3.20 6.46
CA GLY A 81 1.25 3.45 7.14
C GLY A 81 1.13 4.43 8.31
N THR A 82 0.04 4.35 9.08
CA THR A 82 -0.31 5.24 10.20
C THR A 82 0.84 5.47 11.19
N PHE A 83 1.67 4.46 11.42
CA PHE A 83 2.82 4.53 12.33
C PHE A 83 4.16 4.79 11.63
N SER A 84 4.19 4.97 10.30
CA SER A 84 5.41 5.29 9.56
C SER A 84 5.70 6.78 9.66
N ILE A 85 6.81 7.12 10.30
CA ILE A 85 7.27 8.52 10.40
C ILE A 85 7.49 9.10 9.00
N PHE A 86 8.05 8.34 8.07
CA PHE A 86 8.29 8.83 6.71
C PHE A 86 7.00 9.09 5.95
N MET A 87 6.03 8.17 6.04
CA MET A 87 4.75 8.30 5.34
C MET A 87 4.01 9.55 5.83
N ASN A 88 3.87 9.70 7.15
CA ASN A 88 3.21 10.84 7.75
C ASN A 88 3.94 12.16 7.41
N ALA A 89 5.28 12.17 7.43
CA ALA A 89 6.04 13.36 7.04
C ALA A 89 5.79 13.72 5.56
N ALA A 90 5.82 12.75 4.66
CA ALA A 90 5.56 13.00 3.23
C ALA A 90 4.14 13.54 3.01
N VAL A 91 3.12 12.90 3.62
CA VAL A 91 1.72 13.35 3.54
C VAL A 91 1.56 14.77 4.08
N VAL A 92 2.03 15.05 5.30
CA VAL A 92 1.91 16.38 5.91
C VAL A 92 2.62 17.45 5.06
N LEU A 93 3.80 17.16 4.54
CA LEU A 93 4.57 18.10 3.72
C LEU A 93 3.89 18.38 2.38
N ILE A 94 3.44 17.34 1.67
CA ILE A 94 2.80 17.47 0.36
C ILE A 94 1.50 18.27 0.46
N TRP A 95 0.71 18.07 1.53
CA TRP A 95 -0.54 18.80 1.76
C TRP A 95 -0.34 20.27 2.15
N LYS A 96 0.90 20.75 2.35
CA LYS A 96 1.18 22.20 2.48
C LYS A 96 1.21 22.94 1.14
N PHE A 97 1.29 22.22 0.02
CA PHE A 97 1.33 22.82 -1.30
C PHE A 97 -0.07 22.79 -1.95
N PRO A 98 -0.43 23.82 -2.75
CA PRO A 98 -1.71 23.90 -3.44
C PRO A 98 -1.74 23.02 -4.70
N LEU A 99 -1.52 21.72 -4.51
CA LEU A 99 -1.48 20.73 -5.58
C LEU A 99 -2.88 20.16 -5.84
N THR A 100 -3.17 19.84 -7.10
CA THR A 100 -4.38 19.07 -7.47
C THR A 100 -4.24 17.60 -7.04
N PHE A 101 -5.33 16.83 -7.03
CA PHE A 101 -5.30 15.43 -6.61
C PHE A 101 -4.29 14.58 -7.41
N PRO A 102 -4.27 14.64 -8.76
CA PRO A 102 -3.27 13.90 -9.52
C PRO A 102 -1.83 14.34 -9.21
N GLN A 103 -1.61 15.62 -8.93
CA GLN A 103 -0.30 16.16 -8.56
C GLN A 103 0.14 15.69 -7.16
N GLN A 104 -0.78 15.58 -6.21
CA GLN A 104 -0.50 15.03 -4.87
C GLN A 104 -0.13 13.54 -4.95
N ALA A 105 -0.88 12.76 -5.74
CA ALA A 105 -0.57 11.35 -5.98
C ALA A 105 0.80 11.18 -6.65
N ALA A 106 1.08 11.97 -7.70
CA ALA A 106 2.37 12.00 -8.36
C ALA A 106 3.52 12.37 -7.40
N ALA A 107 3.34 13.40 -6.56
CA ALA A 107 4.36 13.82 -5.60
C ALA A 107 4.68 12.71 -4.58
N LEU A 108 3.65 12.03 -4.06
CA LEU A 108 3.81 10.89 -3.15
C LEU A 108 4.56 9.74 -3.81
N SER A 109 4.12 9.32 -5.00
CA SER A 109 4.71 8.20 -5.73
C SER A 109 6.15 8.48 -6.14
N ILE A 110 6.43 9.65 -6.72
CA ILE A 110 7.79 10.05 -7.12
C ILE A 110 8.74 10.11 -5.91
N THR A 111 8.27 10.61 -4.76
CA THR A 111 9.07 10.66 -3.53
C THR A 111 9.47 9.26 -3.06
N HIS A 112 8.57 8.28 -3.13
CA HIS A 112 8.88 6.91 -2.73
C HIS A 112 9.71 6.15 -3.77
N LEU A 113 9.49 6.40 -5.07
CA LEU A 113 10.34 5.89 -6.16
C LEU A 113 11.78 6.39 -6.05
N LEU A 114 11.97 7.66 -5.66
CA LEU A 114 13.27 8.23 -5.31
C LEU A 114 13.94 7.43 -4.19
N VAL A 115 13.25 7.22 -3.06
CA VAL A 115 13.79 6.48 -1.90
C VAL A 115 14.16 5.04 -2.29
N LEU A 116 13.29 4.39 -3.08
CA LEU A 116 13.52 3.04 -3.60
C LEU A 116 14.78 2.98 -4.47
N ALA A 117 14.93 3.92 -5.40
CA ALA A 117 16.08 4.02 -6.29
C ALA A 117 17.39 4.26 -5.53
N VAL A 118 17.37 5.19 -4.56
CA VAL A 118 18.54 5.50 -3.71
C VAL A 118 18.93 4.27 -2.90
N GLY A 119 17.97 3.56 -2.29
CA GLY A 119 18.24 2.33 -1.53
C GLY A 119 18.84 1.22 -2.38
N ALA A 120 18.28 0.99 -3.56
CA ALA A 120 18.78 0.00 -4.51
C ALA A 120 20.19 0.35 -5.02
N PHE A 121 20.45 1.64 -5.30
CA PHE A 121 21.79 2.12 -5.64
C PHE A 121 22.79 1.87 -4.50
N VAL A 122 22.41 2.20 -3.26
CA VAL A 122 23.28 2.02 -2.08
C VAL A 122 23.58 0.55 -1.84
N LEU A 123 22.58 -0.33 -1.95
CA LEU A 123 22.75 -1.79 -1.88
C LEU A 123 23.73 -2.28 -2.95
N ALA A 124 23.55 -1.87 -4.20
CA ALA A 124 24.43 -2.23 -5.32
C ALA A 124 25.88 -1.72 -5.12
N ARG A 125 26.05 -0.48 -4.64
CA ARG A 125 27.38 0.09 -4.38
C ARG A 125 28.12 -0.60 -3.25
N ASP A 126 27.41 -1.04 -2.21
CA ASP A 126 28.02 -1.77 -1.09
C ASP A 126 28.59 -3.13 -1.56
N ARG A 127 27.96 -3.74 -2.57
CA ARG A 127 28.46 -4.92 -3.29
C ARG A 127 29.59 -4.62 -4.29
N ARG A 128 30.11 -3.39 -4.29
CA ARG A 128 31.24 -2.93 -5.12
C ARG A 128 30.94 -2.89 -6.62
N PHE A 129 29.68 -2.82 -7.04
CA PHE A 129 29.33 -2.54 -8.43
C PHE A 129 29.74 -1.12 -8.84
N SER A 130 30.06 -0.91 -10.12
CA SER A 130 30.37 0.42 -10.64
C SER A 130 29.17 1.37 -10.51
N ILE A 131 29.40 2.68 -10.62
CA ILE A 131 28.30 3.67 -10.58
C ILE A 131 27.25 3.37 -11.66
N PRO A 132 27.61 3.10 -12.93
CA PRO A 132 26.62 2.77 -13.96
C PRO A 132 25.80 1.52 -13.65
N LEU A 133 26.45 0.44 -13.16
CA LEU A 133 25.73 -0.78 -12.77
C LEU A 133 24.82 -0.56 -11.56
N SER A 134 25.20 0.32 -10.64
CA SER A 134 24.37 0.66 -9.49
C SER A 134 23.16 1.50 -9.89
N ILE A 135 23.32 2.40 -10.88
CA ILE A 135 22.19 3.12 -11.49
C ILE A 135 21.28 2.14 -12.23
N PHE A 136 21.84 1.19 -12.98
CA PHE A 136 21.06 0.12 -13.62
C PHE A 136 20.19 -0.64 -12.59
N VAL A 137 20.76 -1.07 -11.46
CA VAL A 137 19.98 -1.74 -10.39
C VAL A 137 18.89 -0.81 -9.83
N ALA A 138 19.19 0.47 -9.64
CA ALA A 138 18.23 1.46 -9.17
C ALA A 138 17.05 1.65 -10.14
N LEU A 139 17.33 1.72 -11.45
CA LEU A 139 16.30 1.83 -12.49
C LEU A 139 15.40 0.61 -12.49
N VAL A 140 15.94 -0.61 -12.47
CA VAL A 140 15.11 -1.83 -12.45
C VAL A 140 14.30 -1.93 -11.17
N ALA A 141 14.89 -1.61 -10.01
CA ALA A 141 14.19 -1.68 -8.73
C ALA A 141 13.02 -0.69 -8.66
N ALA A 142 13.21 0.55 -9.11
CA ALA A 142 12.22 1.60 -9.00
C ALA A 142 11.24 1.65 -10.19
N LEU A 143 11.66 1.24 -11.38
CA LEU A 143 10.90 1.45 -12.62
C LEU A 143 10.49 0.14 -13.31
N ASN A 144 10.52 -1.01 -12.62
CA ASN A 144 9.99 -2.25 -13.21
C ASN A 144 8.48 -2.20 -13.40
N GLY A 145 7.99 -3.07 -14.28
CA GLY A 145 6.60 -3.24 -14.66
C GLY A 145 5.65 -3.27 -13.49
N TRP A 146 5.91 -4.10 -12.48
CA TRP A 146 5.03 -4.21 -11.33
C TRP A 146 5.00 -2.92 -10.50
N ILE A 147 6.16 -2.30 -10.23
CA ILE A 147 6.22 -1.08 -9.43
C ILE A 147 5.51 0.08 -10.13
N ILE A 148 5.74 0.30 -11.42
CA ILE A 148 5.10 1.42 -12.13
C ILE A 148 3.64 1.15 -12.40
N CYS A 149 3.27 -0.03 -12.89
CA CYS A 149 1.86 -0.35 -13.08
C CYS A 149 1.18 -0.33 -11.71
N TRP A 150 1.43 -1.29 -10.82
CA TRP A 150 0.58 -1.45 -9.64
C TRP A 150 0.96 -0.52 -8.48
N GLY A 151 2.23 -0.53 -8.08
CA GLY A 151 2.64 0.15 -6.84
C GLY A 151 2.51 1.68 -6.90
N ALA A 152 2.96 2.31 -7.97
CA ALA A 152 3.09 3.76 -8.06
C ALA A 152 1.81 4.47 -8.46
N THR A 153 0.89 3.79 -9.14
CA THR A 153 -0.26 4.46 -9.76
C THR A 153 -1.61 4.10 -9.15
N ASP A 154 -1.64 3.03 -8.34
CA ASP A 154 -2.86 2.50 -7.75
C ASP A 154 -2.61 2.06 -6.29
N TRP A 155 -1.84 0.98 -6.09
CA TRP A 155 -1.59 0.36 -4.79
C TRP A 155 -0.43 0.99 -4.03
N PHE A 156 -0.57 2.28 -3.74
CA PHE A 156 0.49 3.07 -3.12
C PHE A 156 1.05 2.47 -1.82
N GLY A 157 0.22 1.83 -0.98
CA GLY A 157 0.69 1.16 0.24
C GLY A 157 1.81 0.14 -0.05
N ALA A 158 1.74 -0.54 -1.19
CA ALA A 158 2.79 -1.47 -1.63
C ALA A 158 4.11 -0.76 -1.96
N LEU A 159 4.06 0.35 -2.72
CA LEU A 159 5.23 1.17 -3.00
C LEU A 159 5.80 1.78 -1.70
N GLY A 160 4.93 2.28 -0.83
CA GLY A 160 5.26 2.88 0.47
C GLY A 160 6.13 1.98 1.32
N ALA A 161 5.77 0.70 1.44
CA ALA A 161 6.57 -0.29 2.14
C ALA A 161 7.80 -0.75 1.34
N PHE A 162 7.63 -1.07 0.05
CA PHE A 162 8.68 -1.68 -0.77
C PHE A 162 9.87 -0.74 -1.00
N ALA A 163 9.66 0.59 -0.97
CA ALA A 163 10.73 1.59 -1.05
C ALA A 163 11.84 1.37 -0.02
N TRP A 164 11.52 0.76 1.12
CA TRP A 164 12.46 0.49 2.21
C TRP A 164 13.10 -0.90 2.15
N LEU A 165 12.63 -1.80 1.28
CA LEU A 165 13.17 -3.17 1.21
C LEU A 165 14.65 -3.22 0.81
N PRO A 166 15.15 -2.46 -0.19
CA PRO A 166 16.58 -2.46 -0.49
C PRO A 166 17.43 -1.92 0.66
N TRP A 167 16.92 -0.95 1.42
CA TRP A 167 17.59 -0.42 2.61
C TRP A 167 17.65 -1.45 3.73
N ALA A 168 16.55 -2.20 3.94
CA ALA A 168 16.51 -3.28 4.92
C ALA A 168 17.45 -4.43 4.53
N TRP A 169 17.52 -4.77 3.24
CA TRP A 169 18.51 -5.72 2.72
C TRP A 169 19.94 -5.23 3.00
N TRP A 170 20.24 -3.99 2.64
CA TRP A 170 21.54 -3.37 2.88
C TRP A 170 21.93 -3.38 4.38
N GLY A 171 20.98 -3.05 5.26
CA GLY A 171 21.17 -3.13 6.71
C GLY A 171 21.41 -4.56 7.20
N ALA A 172 20.68 -5.54 6.64
CA ALA A 172 20.85 -6.96 6.95
C ALA A 172 22.24 -7.50 6.53
N GLU A 173 22.73 -7.13 5.34
CA GLU A 173 24.08 -7.50 4.90
C GLU A 173 25.16 -6.89 5.79
N ARG A 174 24.99 -5.63 6.21
CA ARG A 174 25.89 -5.00 7.20
C ARG A 174 25.91 -5.71 8.54
N ALA A 175 24.76 -6.24 8.99
CA ALA A 175 24.69 -6.98 10.24
C ALA A 175 25.48 -8.31 10.16
N LEU A 176 25.51 -8.94 8.98
CA LEU A 176 26.26 -10.18 8.73
C LEU A 176 27.75 -9.95 8.47
N ASP A 177 28.14 -8.77 8.01
CA ASP A 177 29.54 -8.40 7.72
C ASP A 177 30.42 -8.38 8.99
N ARG A 178 31.37 -9.31 9.07
CA ARG A 178 32.20 -9.58 10.26
C ARG A 178 33.37 -8.62 10.42
N GLU A 179 33.70 -7.88 9.37
CA GLU A 179 34.73 -6.84 9.42
C GLU A 179 34.21 -5.58 10.15
N ARG A 180 32.89 -5.51 10.37
CA ARG A 180 32.25 -4.40 11.09
C ARG A 180 32.27 -4.62 12.59
N SER A 181 32.16 -3.49 13.31
CA SER A 181 32.12 -3.46 14.77
C SER A 181 31.04 -4.36 15.37
N ARG A 182 31.18 -4.71 16.65
CA ARG A 182 30.17 -5.46 17.44
C ARG A 182 28.77 -4.83 17.41
N TRP A 183 28.67 -3.52 17.15
CA TRP A 183 27.41 -2.76 17.06
C TRP A 183 26.69 -2.90 15.72
N ARG A 184 27.17 -3.76 14.82
CA ARG A 184 26.58 -4.01 13.50
C ARG A 184 25.12 -4.50 13.54
N PHE A 185 24.66 -5.02 14.67
CA PHE A 185 23.26 -5.43 14.86
C PHE A 185 22.27 -4.23 14.83
N LEU A 186 22.73 -2.99 14.97
CA LEU A 186 21.85 -1.81 14.97
C LEU A 186 21.40 -1.40 13.55
N TRP A 187 22.09 -1.87 12.50
CA TRP A 187 21.84 -1.46 11.11
C TRP A 187 20.46 -1.86 10.57
N PRO A 188 19.95 -3.08 10.79
CA PRO A 188 18.65 -3.47 10.25
C PRO A 188 17.49 -2.68 10.89
N ALA A 189 17.55 -2.41 12.20
CA ALA A 189 16.41 -1.94 13.00
C ALA A 189 15.61 -0.76 12.39
N PRO A 190 16.22 0.37 11.98
CA PRO A 190 15.45 1.49 11.41
C PRO A 190 14.76 1.13 10.09
N PHE A 191 15.40 0.32 9.26
CA PHE A 191 14.84 -0.06 7.96
C PHE A 191 13.77 -1.14 8.07
N VAL A 192 13.92 -2.06 9.03
CA VAL A 192 12.85 -3.01 9.38
C VAL A 192 11.63 -2.28 9.92
N TYR A 193 11.84 -1.28 10.78
CA TYR A 193 10.75 -0.41 11.24
C TYR A 193 10.04 0.25 10.05
N LEU A 194 10.76 0.81 9.07
CA LEU A 194 10.16 1.47 7.89
C LEU A 194 9.49 0.48 6.92
N VAL A 195 10.02 -0.74 6.76
CA VAL A 195 9.37 -1.81 5.98
C VAL A 195 8.04 -2.21 6.60
N VAL A 196 8.02 -2.43 7.92
CA VAL A 196 6.80 -2.88 8.62
C VAL A 196 5.79 -1.73 8.68
N THR A 197 6.20 -0.55 9.14
CA THR A 197 5.29 0.59 9.26
C THR A 197 4.86 1.18 7.91
N GLY A 198 5.56 0.86 6.82
CA GLY A 198 5.16 1.22 5.46
C GLY A 198 3.85 0.57 5.00
N GLY A 199 3.36 -0.47 5.70
CA GLY A 199 1.95 -0.82 5.64
C GLY A 199 1.54 -1.93 4.67
N PHE A 200 2.49 -2.62 4.02
CA PHE A 200 2.15 -3.68 3.06
C PHE A 200 2.58 -5.06 3.57
N PRO A 201 1.64 -6.01 3.81
CA PRO A 201 1.97 -7.31 4.38
C PRO A 201 2.94 -8.13 3.52
N TYR A 202 2.84 -8.03 2.18
CA TYR A 202 3.72 -8.75 1.27
C TYR A 202 5.18 -8.29 1.37
N THR A 203 5.45 -7.00 1.58
CA THR A 203 6.83 -6.52 1.76
C THR A 203 7.43 -7.05 3.07
N VAL A 204 6.62 -7.17 4.13
CA VAL A 204 7.05 -7.80 5.38
C VAL A 204 7.39 -9.28 5.15
N LEU A 205 6.58 -10.01 4.36
CA LEU A 205 6.88 -11.40 3.98
C LEU A 205 8.14 -11.52 3.11
N MET A 206 8.33 -10.63 2.14
CA MET A 206 9.56 -10.57 1.33
C MET A 206 10.78 -10.37 2.20
N PHE A 207 10.68 -9.47 3.18
CA PHE A 207 11.76 -9.22 4.13
C PHE A 207 12.02 -10.42 5.04
N ALA A 208 10.96 -11.08 5.54
CA ALA A 208 11.10 -12.30 6.33
C ALA A 208 11.80 -13.42 5.53
N LEU A 209 11.41 -13.63 4.26
CA LEU A 209 12.06 -14.55 3.35
C LEU A 209 13.54 -14.19 3.14
N LEU A 210 13.83 -12.90 2.95
CA LEU A 210 15.20 -12.41 2.79
C LEU A 210 16.05 -12.68 4.04
N VAL A 211 15.55 -12.39 5.24
CA VAL A 211 16.25 -12.63 6.51
C VAL A 211 16.53 -14.12 6.70
N ALA A 212 15.54 -14.98 6.43
CA ALA A 212 15.71 -16.43 6.46
C ALA A 212 16.78 -16.88 5.46
N TRP A 213 16.71 -16.38 4.21
CA TRP A 213 17.66 -16.72 3.16
C TRP A 213 19.10 -16.30 3.48
N LEU A 214 19.28 -15.06 3.94
CA LEU A 214 20.59 -14.53 4.36
C LEU A 214 21.15 -15.28 5.57
N SER A 215 20.28 -15.71 6.49
CA SER A 215 20.68 -16.56 7.63
C SER A 215 21.17 -17.92 7.15
N ILE A 216 20.43 -18.59 6.27
CA ILE A 216 20.83 -19.88 5.68
C ILE A 216 22.15 -19.73 4.92
N LYS A 217 22.31 -18.67 4.11
CA LYS A 217 23.56 -18.35 3.40
C LYS A 217 24.72 -18.20 4.38
N SER A 218 24.57 -17.39 5.43
CA SER A 218 25.61 -17.16 6.44
C SER A 218 25.98 -18.44 7.20
N LEU A 219 24.99 -19.26 7.58
CA LEU A 219 25.23 -20.54 8.24
C LEU A 219 25.93 -21.53 7.30
N GLY A 220 25.53 -21.58 6.02
CA GLY A 220 26.17 -22.43 5.02
C GLY A 220 27.63 -22.05 4.76
N GLN A 221 27.95 -20.76 4.81
CA GLN A 221 29.31 -20.24 4.59
C GLN A 221 30.20 -20.33 5.83
N THR A 222 29.67 -20.06 7.01
CA THR A 222 30.47 -19.95 8.25
C THR A 222 30.40 -21.18 9.15
N ARG A 223 29.35 -22.01 9.00
CA ARG A 223 29.01 -23.14 9.87
C ARG A 223 28.84 -22.77 11.36
N LYS A 224 28.58 -21.49 11.67
CA LYS A 224 28.48 -20.98 13.05
C LYS A 224 27.16 -20.26 13.30
N MET A 225 26.39 -20.72 14.28
CA MET A 225 25.13 -20.06 14.70
C MET A 225 25.33 -18.61 15.17
N LEU A 226 26.47 -18.31 15.80
CA LEU A 226 26.81 -16.96 16.25
C LEU A 226 26.92 -15.95 15.09
N SER A 227 27.07 -16.40 13.84
CA SER A 227 27.18 -15.52 12.67
C SER A 227 25.90 -14.74 12.38
N ILE A 228 24.73 -15.31 12.69
CA ILE A 228 23.42 -14.73 12.37
C ILE A 228 22.83 -13.89 13.52
N LEU A 229 23.38 -14.00 14.74
CA LEU A 229 22.83 -13.29 15.90
C LEU A 229 22.66 -11.77 15.68
N PRO A 230 23.63 -11.04 15.10
CA PRO A 230 23.44 -9.60 14.87
C PRO A 230 22.28 -9.30 13.93
N LEU A 231 22.06 -10.14 12.91
CA LEU A 231 20.91 -10.01 12.01
C LEU A 231 19.60 -10.27 12.76
N CYS A 232 19.54 -11.34 13.57
CA CYS A 232 18.36 -11.68 14.36
C CYS A 232 18.01 -10.59 15.36
N PHE A 233 18.99 -10.10 16.14
CA PHE A 233 18.77 -9.02 17.12
C PHE A 233 18.38 -7.71 16.44
N GLY A 234 19.05 -7.33 15.36
CA GLY A 234 18.71 -6.11 14.62
C GLY A 234 17.31 -6.15 14.01
N THR A 235 16.93 -7.32 13.47
CA THR A 235 15.59 -7.55 12.91
C THR A 235 14.54 -7.52 14.01
N LEU A 236 14.75 -8.25 15.10
CA LEU A 236 13.83 -8.28 16.25
C LEU A 236 13.64 -6.88 16.84
N LEU A 237 14.72 -6.10 16.96
CA LEU A 237 14.67 -4.73 17.44
C LEU A 237 13.82 -3.84 16.52
N GLY A 238 13.93 -3.99 15.20
CA GLY A 238 13.09 -3.28 14.23
C GLY A 238 11.61 -3.69 14.24
N PHE A 239 11.32 -4.98 14.44
CA PHE A 239 9.95 -5.46 14.65
C PHE A 239 9.35 -4.99 15.98
N ALA A 240 10.18 -4.89 17.02
CA ALA A 240 9.77 -4.37 18.30
C ALA A 240 9.57 -2.84 18.26
N LEU A 241 10.34 -2.10 17.45
CA LEU A 241 10.08 -0.68 17.19
C LEU A 241 8.74 -0.44 16.46
N SER A 242 8.33 -1.38 15.61
CA SER A 242 7.09 -1.29 14.82
C SER A 242 5.89 -2.00 15.48
N SER A 243 5.97 -2.38 16.76
CA SER A 243 4.92 -3.13 17.45
C SER A 243 3.52 -2.54 17.41
N PRO A 244 3.30 -1.21 17.55
CA PRO A 244 1.96 -0.66 17.40
C PRO A 244 1.34 -0.98 16.04
N ALA A 245 2.13 -0.99 14.96
CA ALA A 245 1.63 -1.16 13.60
C ALA A 245 1.19 -2.59 13.33
N TRP A 246 2.04 -3.58 13.62
CA TRP A 246 1.67 -4.97 13.34
C TRP A 246 0.62 -5.47 14.34
N LEU A 247 0.72 -5.13 15.62
CA LEU A 247 -0.30 -5.54 16.61
C LEU A 247 -1.70 -4.97 16.26
N ALA A 248 -1.78 -3.74 15.74
CA ALA A 248 -3.04 -3.15 15.30
C ALA A 248 -3.71 -3.94 14.18
N ILE A 249 -2.96 -4.32 13.12
CA ILE A 249 -3.53 -5.13 12.04
C ILE A 249 -3.90 -6.54 12.50
N PHE A 250 -3.12 -7.17 13.40
CA PHE A 250 -3.50 -8.48 13.94
C PHE A 250 -4.83 -8.44 14.72
N ASP A 251 -5.04 -7.40 15.53
CA ASP A 251 -6.30 -7.19 16.24
C ASP A 251 -7.46 -6.91 15.27
N TYR A 252 -7.20 -6.13 14.21
CA TYR A 252 -8.21 -5.69 13.26
C TYR A 252 -8.67 -6.76 12.24
N VAL A 253 -7.74 -7.60 11.76
CA VAL A 253 -8.05 -8.66 10.78
C VAL A 253 -8.91 -9.77 11.39
N HIS A 254 -8.80 -9.99 12.70
CA HIS A 254 -9.50 -11.07 13.37
C HIS A 254 -11.03 -10.86 13.35
N GLY A 255 -11.74 -11.81 12.73
CA GLY A 255 -13.18 -11.77 12.52
C GLY A 255 -13.64 -10.87 11.36
N SER A 256 -12.72 -10.26 10.61
CA SER A 256 -13.03 -9.40 9.46
C SER A 256 -13.57 -10.19 8.27
N ALA A 257 -14.20 -9.50 7.30
CA ALA A 257 -14.68 -10.16 6.08
C ALA A 257 -13.52 -10.79 5.28
N ARG A 258 -12.31 -10.23 5.41
CA ARG A 258 -11.09 -10.75 4.77
C ARG A 258 -10.72 -12.15 5.21
N GLU A 259 -10.98 -12.52 6.47
CA GLU A 259 -10.70 -13.86 7.00
C GLU A 259 -11.67 -14.92 6.43
N LEU A 260 -12.88 -14.51 6.02
CA LEU A 260 -13.97 -15.39 5.61
C LEU A 260 -14.05 -15.62 4.09
N GLN A 261 -13.03 -15.23 3.32
CA GLN A 261 -13.11 -15.28 1.86
C GLN A 261 -13.03 -16.69 1.28
N PRO A 262 -13.70 -16.96 0.13
CA PRO A 262 -13.64 -18.27 -0.53
C PRO A 262 -12.23 -18.64 -0.99
N SER A 263 -11.91 -19.94 -0.96
CA SER A 263 -10.61 -20.47 -1.39
C SER A 263 -10.29 -20.23 -2.88
N SER A 264 -11.31 -20.01 -3.72
CA SER A 264 -11.13 -19.66 -5.14
C SER A 264 -10.38 -18.35 -5.33
N THR A 265 -10.46 -17.43 -4.35
CA THR A 265 -9.77 -16.12 -4.40
C THR A 265 -8.25 -16.25 -4.34
N HIS A 266 -7.73 -17.39 -3.88
CA HIS A 266 -6.29 -17.66 -3.82
C HIS A 266 -5.64 -17.88 -5.19
N TRP A 267 -6.45 -18.16 -6.22
CA TRP A 267 -6.02 -18.45 -7.59
C TRP A 267 -5.95 -17.22 -8.50
N GLN A 268 -6.46 -16.09 -8.03
CA GLN A 268 -6.47 -14.86 -8.80
C GLN A 268 -5.07 -14.24 -8.87
N TRP A 269 -4.76 -13.58 -9.98
CA TRP A 269 -3.51 -12.84 -10.19
C TRP A 269 -2.25 -13.61 -9.79
N ILE A 270 -2.20 -14.88 -10.19
CA ILE A 270 -0.98 -15.69 -10.23
C ILE A 270 -0.25 -15.39 -11.54
N VAL A 271 1.07 -15.33 -11.52
CA VAL A 271 1.87 -15.21 -12.76
C VAL A 271 1.75 -16.50 -13.57
N PRO A 272 1.15 -16.50 -14.77
CA PRO A 272 1.06 -17.70 -15.58
C PRO A 272 2.46 -18.06 -16.13
N PRO A 273 2.87 -19.34 -16.13
CA PRO A 273 4.14 -19.75 -16.76
C PRO A 273 4.23 -19.35 -18.24
N ALA A 274 3.10 -19.34 -18.96
CA ALA A 274 3.03 -18.89 -20.34
C ALA A 274 3.34 -17.38 -20.52
N ALA A 275 3.32 -16.58 -19.44
CA ALA A 275 3.65 -15.15 -19.48
C ALA A 275 5.17 -14.88 -19.46
N LEU A 276 6.01 -15.87 -19.13
CA LEU A 276 7.46 -15.70 -18.97
C LEU A 276 8.20 -15.02 -20.15
N PRO A 277 7.81 -15.20 -21.43
CA PRO A 277 8.41 -14.44 -22.53
C PRO A 277 8.24 -12.92 -22.39
N GLY A 278 7.29 -12.46 -21.56
CA GLY A 278 7.10 -11.07 -21.15
C GLY A 278 8.32 -10.42 -20.50
N PHE A 279 9.26 -11.21 -19.95
CA PHE A 279 10.56 -10.68 -19.48
C PHE A 279 11.40 -10.08 -20.61
N ILE A 280 11.21 -10.54 -21.85
CA ILE A 280 11.92 -10.04 -23.05
C ILE A 280 11.04 -9.05 -23.81
N LEU A 281 9.77 -9.40 -24.07
CA LEU A 281 8.79 -8.56 -24.77
C LEU A 281 7.52 -8.41 -23.93
N PRO A 282 7.38 -7.34 -23.14
CA PRO A 282 6.24 -7.11 -22.25
C PRO A 282 4.84 -7.07 -22.89
N CYS A 283 4.75 -6.87 -24.21
CA CYS A 283 3.48 -6.96 -24.95
C CYS A 283 2.95 -8.41 -25.08
N TRP A 284 3.74 -9.42 -24.67
CA TRP A 284 3.33 -10.82 -24.68
C TRP A 284 2.05 -11.01 -23.84
N THR A 285 0.97 -11.41 -24.52
CA THR A 285 -0.38 -11.48 -23.98
C THR A 285 -0.78 -12.92 -23.76
N VAL A 286 -1.21 -13.23 -22.53
CA VAL A 286 -1.79 -14.52 -22.15
C VAL A 286 -2.97 -14.31 -21.21
N ASN A 287 -3.75 -15.35 -20.93
CA ASN A 287 -4.88 -15.22 -20.02
C ASN A 287 -4.43 -15.20 -18.55
N TRP A 288 -4.87 -14.19 -17.80
CA TRP A 288 -4.70 -14.07 -16.36
C TRP A 288 -6.06 -14.16 -15.67
N ALA A 289 -6.11 -14.81 -14.50
CA ALA A 289 -7.30 -14.78 -13.66
C ALA A 289 -7.42 -13.42 -12.96
N ASN A 290 -8.44 -12.63 -13.31
CA ASN A 290 -8.66 -11.30 -12.76
C ASN A 290 -9.21 -11.33 -11.32
N PHE A 291 -9.61 -10.16 -10.79
CA PHE A 291 -10.17 -10.00 -9.44
C PHE A 291 -11.49 -10.76 -9.20
N SER A 292 -12.17 -11.16 -10.28
CA SER A 292 -13.41 -11.96 -10.27
C SER A 292 -13.18 -13.42 -10.69
N THR A 293 -11.92 -13.88 -10.75
CA THR A 293 -11.54 -15.25 -11.19
C THR A 293 -11.87 -15.54 -12.67
N GLN A 294 -12.13 -14.51 -13.47
CA GLN A 294 -12.32 -14.65 -14.91
C GLN A 294 -10.97 -14.59 -15.62
N TYR A 295 -10.75 -15.49 -16.58
CA TYR A 295 -9.54 -15.52 -17.38
C TYR A 295 -9.68 -14.57 -18.56
N LEU A 296 -8.89 -13.49 -18.55
CA LEU A 296 -8.91 -12.46 -19.60
C LEU A 296 -7.51 -12.28 -20.21
N PRO A 297 -7.41 -12.00 -21.52
CA PRO A 297 -6.14 -11.66 -22.15
C PRO A 297 -5.51 -10.45 -21.47
N HIS A 298 -4.27 -10.59 -21.01
CA HIS A 298 -3.51 -9.57 -20.31
C HIS A 298 -2.06 -9.57 -20.78
N ALA A 299 -1.54 -8.39 -21.13
CA ALA A 299 -0.14 -8.22 -21.50
C ALA A 299 0.74 -8.35 -20.25
N ALA A 300 1.85 -9.08 -20.34
CA ALA A 300 2.75 -9.37 -19.23
C ALA A 300 3.64 -8.18 -18.81
N THR A 301 3.05 -6.97 -18.76
CA THR A 301 3.75 -5.73 -18.45
C THR A 301 4.41 -5.74 -17.08
N GLU A 302 3.87 -6.47 -16.11
CA GLU A 302 4.40 -6.63 -14.76
C GLU A 302 5.78 -7.32 -14.75
N LEU A 303 6.10 -8.07 -15.81
CA LEU A 303 7.40 -8.73 -16.00
C LEU A 303 8.44 -7.82 -16.66
N ALA A 304 8.10 -6.57 -17.01
CA ALA A 304 9.05 -5.65 -17.64
C ALA A 304 10.17 -5.24 -16.67
N GLY A 305 11.41 -5.64 -16.97
CA GLY A 305 12.63 -5.23 -16.25
C GLY A 305 13.58 -4.37 -17.08
N GLY A 306 13.16 -3.93 -18.27
CA GLY A 306 13.99 -3.11 -19.18
C GLY A 306 14.99 -3.91 -20.03
N LEU A 307 14.61 -5.11 -20.48
CA LEU A 307 15.33 -6.05 -21.38
C LEU A 307 16.68 -6.58 -20.87
N VAL A 308 17.54 -5.71 -20.36
CA VAL A 308 18.91 -6.01 -19.93
C VAL A 308 18.98 -7.07 -18.84
N PRO A 309 18.17 -7.05 -17.75
CA PRO A 309 18.37 -7.99 -16.64
C PRO A 309 18.31 -9.48 -17.04
N PRO A 310 17.25 -9.98 -17.73
CA PRO A 310 17.21 -11.38 -18.13
C PRO A 310 18.31 -11.73 -19.14
N VAL A 311 18.60 -10.85 -20.10
CA VAL A 311 19.63 -11.07 -21.13
C VAL A 311 21.03 -11.16 -20.51
N ALA A 312 21.39 -10.21 -19.66
CA ALA A 312 22.69 -10.15 -19.01
C ALA A 312 22.94 -11.37 -18.12
N LEU A 313 21.93 -11.78 -17.35
CA LEU A 313 22.04 -12.97 -16.51
C LEU A 313 22.24 -14.23 -17.35
N LEU A 314 21.45 -14.42 -18.41
CA LEU A 314 21.58 -15.57 -19.31
C LEU A 314 22.94 -15.60 -19.99
N SER A 315 23.40 -14.47 -20.53
CA SER A 315 24.73 -14.33 -21.16
C SER A 315 25.84 -14.72 -20.18
N GLY A 316 25.80 -14.20 -18.94
CA GLY A 316 26.80 -14.53 -17.93
C GLY A 316 26.82 -16.01 -17.55
N LEU A 317 25.64 -16.63 -17.39
CA LEU A 317 25.51 -18.05 -17.03
C LEU A 317 25.97 -18.99 -18.14
N LEU A 318 25.68 -18.65 -19.40
CA LEU A 318 26.14 -19.41 -20.57
C LEU A 318 27.67 -19.34 -20.72
N GLN A 319 28.27 -18.20 -20.40
CA GLN A 319 29.70 -17.99 -20.56
C GLN A 319 30.53 -18.57 -19.40
N SER A 320 30.01 -18.53 -18.18
CA SER A 320 30.82 -18.74 -16.98
C SER A 320 30.17 -19.69 -15.98
N LYS A 321 30.65 -20.94 -15.94
CA LYS A 321 30.29 -21.89 -14.87
C LYS A 321 30.74 -21.41 -13.49
N SER A 322 31.76 -20.56 -13.41
CA SER A 322 32.21 -19.97 -12.14
C SER A 322 31.25 -18.89 -11.63
N LEU A 323 30.57 -18.17 -12.53
CA LEU A 323 29.50 -17.23 -12.18
C LEU A 323 28.36 -17.94 -11.45
N PHE A 324 27.94 -19.12 -11.93
CA PHE A 324 26.92 -19.93 -11.25
C PHE A 324 27.31 -20.23 -9.80
N LYS A 325 28.57 -20.63 -9.56
CA LYS A 325 29.07 -20.89 -8.19
C LYS A 325 29.06 -19.62 -7.33
N LYS A 326 29.38 -18.47 -7.93
CA LYS A 326 29.39 -17.16 -7.25
C LYS A 326 27.98 -16.71 -6.87
N LEU A 327 27.01 -16.88 -7.78
CA LEU A 327 25.63 -16.41 -7.66
C LEU A 327 24.64 -17.46 -7.12
N ARG A 328 25.10 -18.66 -6.74
CA ARG A 328 24.19 -19.78 -6.38
C ARG A 328 23.13 -19.43 -5.34
N TRP A 329 23.45 -18.54 -4.40
CA TRP A 329 22.50 -18.11 -3.36
C TRP A 329 21.49 -17.12 -3.92
N GLU A 330 21.92 -16.15 -4.70
CA GLU A 330 21.04 -15.15 -5.33
C GLU A 330 20.15 -15.80 -6.40
N LEU A 331 20.67 -16.76 -7.17
CA LEU A 331 19.90 -17.56 -8.12
C LEU A 331 18.86 -18.45 -7.44
N GLY A 332 19.23 -19.09 -6.32
CA GLY A 332 18.29 -19.88 -5.54
C GLY A 332 17.13 -19.04 -5.02
N LEU A 333 17.42 -17.82 -4.52
CA LEU A 333 16.38 -16.88 -4.09
C LEU A 333 15.53 -16.40 -5.28
N LEU A 334 16.16 -16.09 -6.42
CA LEU A 334 15.47 -15.65 -7.63
C LEU A 334 14.44 -16.69 -8.10
N VAL A 335 14.86 -17.96 -8.19
CA VAL A 335 13.99 -19.08 -8.59
C VAL A 335 12.88 -19.29 -7.56
N LEU A 336 13.21 -19.27 -6.27
CA LEU A 336 12.22 -19.43 -5.20
C LEU A 336 11.13 -18.35 -5.27
N VAL A 337 11.51 -17.08 -5.41
CA VAL A 337 10.56 -15.97 -5.49
C VAL A 337 9.72 -16.04 -6.77
N LEU A 338 10.30 -16.46 -7.90
CA LEU A 338 9.54 -16.71 -9.13
C LEU A 338 8.49 -17.81 -8.92
N LEU A 339 8.88 -18.94 -8.32
CA LEU A 339 7.94 -20.03 -8.02
C LEU A 339 6.82 -19.56 -7.09
N ILE A 340 7.13 -18.80 -6.04
CA ILE A 340 6.11 -18.24 -5.15
C ILE A 340 5.14 -17.34 -5.93
N SER A 341 5.61 -16.54 -6.90
CA SER A 341 4.74 -15.70 -7.75
C SER A 341 3.83 -16.48 -8.69
N MET A 342 4.12 -17.76 -8.91
CA MET A 342 3.37 -18.68 -9.78
C MET A 342 2.50 -19.67 -8.99
N LEU A 343 2.55 -19.63 -7.66
CA LEU A 343 1.75 -20.48 -6.79
C LEU A 343 0.51 -19.74 -6.28
N PRO A 344 -0.57 -20.48 -5.95
CA PRO A 344 -1.70 -19.88 -5.28
C PRO A 344 -1.29 -19.31 -3.92
N SER A 345 -1.96 -18.22 -3.56
CA SER A 345 -1.81 -17.58 -2.26
C SER A 345 -2.54 -18.36 -1.16
N ALA A 346 -2.45 -17.92 0.10
CA ALA A 346 -3.08 -18.60 1.22
C ALA A 346 -3.61 -17.63 2.27
N ASN A 347 -4.76 -17.96 2.85
CA ASN A 347 -5.40 -17.19 3.93
C ASN A 347 -5.62 -15.71 3.50
N VAL A 348 -5.38 -14.73 4.36
CA VAL A 348 -5.59 -13.31 4.07
C VAL A 348 -4.69 -12.73 2.95
N PHE A 349 -3.62 -13.45 2.58
CA PHE A 349 -2.72 -13.08 1.51
C PHE A 349 -3.33 -13.47 0.16
N ARG A 350 -3.38 -12.52 -0.77
CA ARG A 350 -3.95 -12.69 -2.12
C ARG A 350 -3.01 -12.12 -3.18
N TRP A 351 -3.07 -12.75 -4.35
CA TRP A 351 -2.40 -12.33 -5.59
C TRP A 351 -0.88 -12.47 -5.52
N SER A 352 -0.38 -13.64 -5.90
CA SER A 352 1.05 -13.97 -5.77
C SER A 352 1.95 -13.20 -6.74
N PHE A 353 1.42 -12.60 -7.81
CA PHE A 353 2.22 -11.68 -8.63
C PHE A 353 2.77 -10.48 -7.84
N ARG A 354 2.25 -10.18 -6.63
CA ARG A 354 2.80 -9.18 -5.69
C ARG A 354 4.24 -9.47 -5.28
N TRP A 355 4.77 -10.67 -5.52
CA TRP A 355 6.18 -11.02 -5.30
C TRP A 355 7.14 -10.49 -6.37
N LEU A 356 6.63 -10.04 -7.53
CA LEU A 356 7.43 -9.59 -8.66
C LEU A 356 8.39 -8.43 -8.38
N PRO A 357 8.08 -7.42 -7.54
CA PRO A 357 9.05 -6.38 -7.21
C PRO A 357 10.33 -6.93 -6.58
N PHE A 358 10.19 -7.91 -5.70
CA PHE A 358 11.33 -8.55 -5.06
C PHE A 358 12.11 -9.38 -6.08
N PHE A 359 11.42 -10.11 -6.94
CA PHE A 359 12.03 -10.83 -8.06
C PHE A 359 12.87 -9.89 -8.93
N HIS A 360 12.33 -8.73 -9.34
CA HIS A 360 13.02 -7.76 -10.18
C HIS A 360 14.27 -7.18 -9.52
N LEU A 361 14.22 -6.88 -8.22
CA LEU A 361 15.39 -6.44 -7.46
C LEU A 361 16.49 -7.51 -7.43
N ILE A 362 16.14 -8.77 -7.17
CA ILE A 362 17.09 -9.88 -7.17
C ILE A 362 17.67 -10.09 -8.58
N LEU A 363 16.82 -10.06 -9.60
CA LEU A 363 17.21 -10.22 -11.00
C LEU A 363 18.21 -9.13 -11.41
N ALA A 364 17.96 -7.87 -11.02
CA ALA A 364 18.85 -6.76 -11.29
C ALA A 364 20.23 -6.94 -10.64
N LEU A 365 20.29 -7.41 -9.39
CA LEU A 365 21.55 -7.69 -8.69
C LEU A 365 22.32 -8.85 -9.33
N CYS A 366 21.63 -9.92 -9.73
CA CYS A 366 22.23 -11.04 -10.48
C CYS A 366 22.77 -10.58 -11.84
N ALA A 367 22.00 -9.76 -12.56
CA ALA A 367 22.39 -9.22 -13.85
C ALA A 367 23.60 -8.26 -13.74
N ALA A 368 23.63 -7.41 -12.72
CA ALA A 368 24.76 -6.51 -12.47
C ALA A 368 26.06 -7.30 -12.20
N GLU A 369 25.98 -8.38 -11.43
CA GLU A 369 27.10 -9.29 -11.20
C GLU A 369 27.55 -10.00 -12.49
N ALA A 370 26.59 -10.46 -13.30
CA ALA A 370 26.87 -11.06 -14.60
C ALA A 370 27.59 -10.09 -15.55
N LEU A 371 27.13 -8.84 -15.65
CA LEU A 371 27.75 -7.78 -16.45
C LEU A 371 29.16 -7.43 -15.95
N GLN A 372 29.35 -7.37 -14.63
CA GLN A 372 30.66 -7.14 -14.03
C GLN A 372 31.62 -8.29 -14.36
N ASN A 373 31.16 -9.54 -14.30
CA ASN A 373 31.96 -10.71 -14.63
C ASN A 373 32.34 -10.76 -16.12
N LEU A 374 31.37 -10.56 -17.02
CA LEU A 374 31.59 -10.49 -18.47
C LEU A 374 32.58 -9.38 -18.86
N SER A 375 32.55 -8.25 -18.15
CA SER A 375 33.50 -7.16 -18.36
C SER A 375 34.91 -7.48 -17.88
N ALA A 376 35.04 -8.32 -16.85
CA ALA A 376 36.33 -8.70 -16.26
C ALA A 376 37.02 -9.85 -17.03
N THR A 377 36.25 -10.77 -17.61
CA THR A 377 36.75 -11.91 -18.40
C THR A 377 36.13 -11.91 -19.80
N PRO A 378 36.48 -10.94 -20.67
CA PRO A 378 35.93 -10.89 -22.01
C PRO A 378 36.47 -12.04 -22.85
N ASP A 379 35.56 -12.87 -23.38
CA ASP A 379 35.88 -13.86 -24.41
C ASP A 379 35.47 -13.29 -25.78
N PRO A 380 36.44 -12.92 -26.65
CA PRO A 380 36.14 -12.33 -27.94
C PRO A 380 35.41 -13.26 -28.91
N GLN A 381 35.56 -14.59 -28.75
CA GLN A 381 35.11 -15.59 -29.71
C GLN A 381 33.69 -16.10 -29.43
N SER A 382 33.24 -16.02 -28.18
CA SER A 382 31.88 -16.43 -27.82
C SER A 382 30.84 -15.38 -28.22
N LEU A 383 29.92 -15.76 -29.13
CA LEU A 383 28.72 -14.98 -29.45
C LEU A 383 27.85 -14.71 -28.21
N PHE A 384 27.83 -15.65 -27.26
CA PHE A 384 27.04 -15.56 -26.03
C PHE A 384 27.69 -14.72 -24.93
N ALA A 385 28.99 -14.38 -25.06
CA ALA A 385 29.69 -13.45 -24.18
C ALA A 385 29.32 -11.98 -24.43
N ARG A 386 28.51 -11.69 -25.45
CA ARG A 386 28.06 -10.35 -25.84
C ARG A 386 26.56 -10.19 -25.56
N PRO A 387 26.17 -9.61 -24.42
CA PRO A 387 24.77 -9.42 -24.05
C PRO A 387 23.93 -8.76 -25.14
N GLY A 388 24.47 -7.79 -25.90
CA GLY A 388 23.73 -7.12 -26.97
C GLY A 388 23.35 -8.07 -28.12
N VAL A 389 24.22 -9.00 -28.49
CA VAL A 389 23.91 -10.03 -29.51
C VAL A 389 22.82 -10.96 -29.00
N LEU A 390 22.94 -11.43 -27.76
CA LEU A 390 21.94 -12.30 -27.16
C LEU A 390 20.59 -11.57 -27.01
N ALA A 391 20.58 -10.28 -26.69
CA ALA A 391 19.37 -9.46 -26.66
C ALA A 391 18.66 -9.49 -28.02
N PHE A 392 19.40 -9.25 -29.10
CA PHE A 392 18.84 -9.22 -30.45
C PHE A 392 18.25 -10.57 -30.84
N VAL A 393 18.98 -11.66 -30.60
CA VAL A 393 18.50 -13.02 -30.86
C VAL A 393 17.25 -13.33 -30.03
N LEU A 394 17.25 -13.03 -28.74
CA LEU A 394 16.09 -13.30 -27.88
C LEU A 394 14.87 -12.48 -28.27
N VAL A 395 15.02 -11.20 -28.55
CA VAL A 395 13.90 -10.36 -29.02
C VAL A 395 13.35 -10.88 -30.34
N ALA A 396 14.21 -11.24 -31.31
CA ALA A 396 13.78 -11.79 -32.59
C ALA A 396 13.06 -13.14 -32.43
N VAL A 397 13.61 -14.06 -31.63
CA VAL A 397 13.00 -15.37 -31.37
C VAL A 397 11.66 -15.21 -30.66
N VAL A 398 11.57 -14.36 -29.64
CA VAL A 398 10.30 -14.12 -28.93
C VAL A 398 9.29 -13.42 -29.84
N ALA A 399 9.71 -12.51 -30.72
CA ALA A 399 8.85 -11.89 -31.72
C ALA A 399 8.28 -12.89 -32.73
N ILE A 400 9.13 -13.80 -33.24
CA ILE A 400 8.70 -14.88 -34.14
C ILE A 400 7.72 -15.81 -33.42
N ALA A 401 8.07 -16.25 -32.21
CA ALA A 401 7.20 -17.09 -31.38
C ALA A 401 5.86 -16.40 -31.12
N MET A 402 5.87 -15.10 -30.82
CA MET A 402 4.67 -14.30 -30.58
C MET A 402 3.76 -14.25 -31.81
N SER A 403 4.35 -14.16 -33.00
CA SER A 403 3.61 -14.23 -34.27
C SER A 403 3.02 -15.62 -34.52
N ILE A 404 3.77 -16.69 -34.21
CA ILE A 404 3.34 -18.09 -34.42
C ILE A 404 2.22 -18.47 -33.45
N PHE A 405 2.35 -18.09 -32.18
CA PHE A 405 1.39 -18.42 -31.12
C PHE A 405 0.27 -17.38 -30.98
N HIS A 406 0.25 -16.34 -31.81
CA HIS A 406 -0.72 -15.24 -31.77
C HIS A 406 -0.84 -14.56 -30.39
N THR A 407 0.28 -14.42 -29.68
CA THR A 407 0.34 -13.84 -28.32
C THR A 407 0.70 -12.35 -28.31
N GLY A 408 0.70 -11.66 -29.45
CA GLY A 408 1.12 -10.25 -29.51
C GLY A 408 0.13 -9.23 -28.96
N GLY A 409 -1.15 -9.60 -28.86
CA GLY A 409 -2.20 -8.70 -28.39
C GLY A 409 -2.29 -7.40 -29.22
N ALA A 410 -2.92 -6.38 -28.63
CA ALA A 410 -3.12 -5.07 -29.27
C ALA A 410 -1.84 -4.21 -29.34
N TYR A 411 -0.83 -4.52 -28.53
CA TYR A 411 0.33 -3.66 -28.33
C TYR A 411 1.62 -4.16 -29.02
N ALA A 412 1.58 -5.28 -29.74
CA ALA A 412 2.77 -5.83 -30.41
C ALA A 412 3.39 -4.88 -31.44
N PHE A 413 2.57 -4.15 -32.21
CA PHE A 413 3.05 -3.13 -33.15
C PHE A 413 2.72 -1.74 -32.62
N PRO A 414 3.67 -0.78 -32.61
CA PRO A 414 5.06 -0.87 -33.11
C PRO A 414 6.07 -1.41 -32.08
N PHE A 415 5.64 -1.82 -30.90
CA PHE A 415 6.50 -2.10 -29.75
C PHE A 415 7.63 -3.12 -30.02
N THR A 416 7.31 -4.23 -30.68
CA THR A 416 8.29 -5.27 -31.01
C THR A 416 9.44 -4.74 -31.88
N TRP A 417 9.13 -3.86 -32.84
CA TRP A 417 10.15 -3.23 -33.69
C TRP A 417 11.04 -2.28 -32.89
N ILE A 418 10.48 -1.52 -31.96
CA ILE A 418 11.24 -0.64 -31.07
C ILE A 418 12.25 -1.46 -30.24
N PHE A 419 11.82 -2.60 -29.68
CA PHE A 419 12.70 -3.48 -28.91
C PHE A 419 13.77 -4.16 -29.78
N LEU A 420 13.46 -4.52 -31.02
CA LEU A 420 14.46 -5.00 -31.98
C LEU A 420 15.52 -3.93 -32.28
N VAL A 421 15.11 -2.68 -32.46
CA VAL A 421 16.03 -1.55 -32.66
C VAL A 421 16.90 -1.32 -31.41
N PHE A 422 16.34 -1.33 -30.21
CA PHE A 422 17.12 -1.20 -28.97
C PHE A 422 18.15 -2.32 -28.82
N ALA A 423 17.76 -3.56 -29.10
CA ALA A 423 18.67 -4.70 -29.06
C ALA A 423 19.78 -4.59 -30.13
N ALA A 424 19.44 -4.15 -31.35
CA ALA A 424 20.42 -3.91 -32.41
C ALA A 424 21.40 -2.78 -32.05
N VAL A 425 20.90 -1.66 -31.51
CA VAL A 425 21.74 -0.54 -31.04
C VAL A 425 22.67 -0.99 -29.92
N TRP A 426 22.19 -1.80 -28.97
CA TRP A 426 23.04 -2.37 -27.93
C TRP A 426 24.13 -3.28 -28.52
N MET A 427 23.76 -4.18 -29.43
CA MET A 427 24.72 -5.03 -30.15
C MET A 427 25.81 -4.23 -30.86
N PHE A 428 25.42 -3.18 -31.60
CA PHE A 428 26.36 -2.29 -32.29
C PHE A 428 27.22 -1.49 -31.31
N ALA A 429 26.64 -1.01 -30.21
CA ALA A 429 27.38 -0.29 -29.17
C ALA A 429 28.49 -1.15 -28.58
N GLU A 430 28.23 -2.45 -28.31
CA GLU A 430 29.25 -3.37 -27.83
C GLU A 430 30.34 -3.64 -28.87
N TYR A 431 29.98 -3.73 -30.16
CA TYR A 431 30.93 -3.98 -31.24
C TYR A 431 31.85 -2.78 -31.51
N PHE A 432 31.29 -1.58 -31.65
CA PHE A 432 32.03 -0.37 -32.02
C PHE A 432 32.69 0.34 -30.83
N SER A 433 32.18 0.14 -29.61
CA SER A 433 32.72 0.79 -28.40
C SER A 433 33.74 -0.07 -27.67
N ARG A 434 34.35 -1.06 -28.35
CA ARG A 434 35.33 -1.98 -27.74
C ARG A 434 36.48 -1.25 -27.02
N ASN A 435 36.83 -0.06 -27.48
CA ASN A 435 37.88 0.79 -26.91
C ASN A 435 37.36 1.97 -26.06
N ARG A 436 36.03 2.14 -25.93
CA ARG A 436 35.40 3.24 -25.15
C ARG A 436 34.75 2.69 -23.90
N GLU A 437 35.53 2.58 -22.82
CA GLU A 437 35.10 2.02 -21.54
C GLU A 437 33.84 2.70 -20.98
N LEU A 438 33.74 4.03 -21.14
CA LEU A 438 32.61 4.81 -20.66
C LEU A 438 31.30 4.42 -21.35
N VAL A 439 31.30 4.25 -22.68
CA VAL A 439 30.10 3.85 -23.42
C VAL A 439 29.65 2.46 -22.97
N ARG A 440 30.58 1.49 -22.95
CA ARG A 440 30.28 0.11 -22.52
C ARG A 440 29.73 0.04 -21.10
N ALA A 441 30.25 0.85 -20.18
CA ALA A 441 29.80 0.85 -18.80
C ALA A 441 28.38 1.40 -18.63
N TRP A 442 27.98 2.39 -19.43
CA TRP A 442 26.68 3.04 -19.34
C TRP A 442 25.59 2.41 -20.22
N THR A 443 25.95 1.64 -21.25
CA THR A 443 24.99 0.99 -22.16
C THR A 443 23.91 0.19 -21.43
N PRO A 444 24.20 -0.66 -20.41
CA PRO A 444 23.16 -1.39 -19.69
C PRO A 444 22.11 -0.47 -19.05
N ALA A 445 22.54 0.59 -18.36
CA ALA A 445 21.62 1.54 -17.74
C ALA A 445 20.81 2.31 -18.80
N GLY A 446 21.46 2.72 -19.90
CA GLY A 446 20.81 3.43 -21.00
C GLY A 446 19.74 2.59 -21.71
N VAL A 447 20.05 1.34 -22.05
CA VAL A 447 19.10 0.40 -22.68
C VAL A 447 17.93 0.11 -21.74
N THR A 448 18.19 -0.12 -20.44
CA THR A 448 17.12 -0.30 -19.45
C THR A 448 16.20 0.92 -19.38
N PHE A 449 16.76 2.13 -19.34
CA PHE A 449 15.98 3.37 -19.32
C PHE A 449 15.05 3.47 -20.53
N VAL A 450 15.59 3.35 -21.75
CA VAL A 450 14.78 3.51 -22.96
C VAL A 450 13.79 2.36 -23.18
N ALA A 451 14.15 1.13 -22.80
CA ALA A 451 13.26 -0.03 -22.89
C ALA A 451 12.05 0.10 -21.96
N LEU A 452 12.26 0.53 -20.71
CA LEU A 452 11.17 0.81 -19.79
C LEU A 452 10.32 2.00 -20.25
N LEU A 453 10.95 3.08 -20.73
CA LEU A 453 10.21 4.24 -21.25
C LEU A 453 9.31 3.86 -22.43
N ALA A 454 9.84 3.11 -23.40
CA ALA A 454 9.06 2.60 -24.52
C ALA A 454 7.94 1.66 -24.07
N THR A 455 8.16 0.86 -23.02
CA THR A 455 7.12 -0.01 -22.44
C THR A 455 5.92 0.81 -21.99
N TYR A 456 6.14 1.87 -21.21
CA TYR A 456 5.04 2.67 -20.68
C TYR A 456 4.45 3.67 -21.68
N PHE A 457 5.15 4.02 -22.75
CA PHE A 457 4.61 4.84 -23.84
C PHE A 457 3.78 4.01 -24.83
N CYS A 458 4.15 2.74 -25.05
CA CYS A 458 3.45 1.88 -26.01
C CYS A 458 2.38 1.00 -25.38
N ILE A 459 2.50 0.67 -24.09
CA ILE A 459 1.55 -0.17 -23.37
C ILE A 459 0.99 0.62 -22.19
N PRO A 460 -0.34 0.87 -22.14
CA PRO A 460 -0.96 1.56 -21.03
C PRO A 460 -0.65 0.87 -19.69
N PRO A 461 -0.08 1.60 -18.71
CA PRO A 461 0.05 1.08 -17.35
C PRO A 461 -1.34 0.76 -16.78
N ASN A 462 -1.46 -0.39 -16.12
CA ASN A 462 -2.69 -0.84 -15.44
C ASN A 462 -3.88 -1.15 -16.34
N CYS A 463 -3.62 -1.85 -17.45
CA CYS A 463 -4.70 -2.50 -18.19
C CYS A 463 -5.57 -3.33 -17.23
N GLY A 464 -6.78 -2.86 -16.92
CA GLY A 464 -7.75 -3.60 -16.11
C GLY A 464 -8.36 -2.86 -14.91
N VAL A 465 -7.79 -1.73 -14.47
CA VAL A 465 -8.34 -0.93 -13.36
C VAL A 465 -8.97 0.39 -13.86
N PRO A 466 -10.02 0.91 -13.20
CA PRO A 466 -10.74 2.11 -13.63
C PRO A 466 -9.96 3.41 -13.36
N LYS A 467 -10.19 4.40 -14.22
CA LYS A 467 -9.90 5.81 -13.92
C LYS A 467 -11.22 6.52 -13.61
N TYR A 468 -11.19 7.50 -12.71
CA TYR A 468 -12.38 8.26 -12.30
C TYR A 468 -12.21 9.75 -12.61
N ASN A 469 -13.25 10.41 -13.12
CA ASN A 469 -13.26 11.86 -13.26
C ASN A 469 -13.66 12.51 -11.92
N LEU A 470 -12.71 12.62 -11.00
CA LEU A 470 -12.93 13.26 -9.69
C LEU A 470 -12.51 14.74 -9.73
N ASN A 471 -13.45 15.63 -9.40
CA ASN A 471 -13.22 17.08 -9.40
C ASN A 471 -12.71 17.59 -8.04
N GLN A 472 -11.90 18.65 -8.05
CA GLN A 472 -11.42 19.35 -6.84
C GLN A 472 -12.54 19.82 -5.90
N LYS A 473 -13.77 20.03 -6.41
CA LYS A 473 -14.97 20.31 -5.62
C LYS A 473 -15.28 19.23 -4.57
N LEU A 474 -14.66 18.05 -4.63
CA LEU A 474 -14.73 17.06 -3.54
C LEU A 474 -14.17 17.58 -2.21
N THR A 475 -13.36 18.64 -2.21
CA THR A 475 -12.92 19.33 -0.97
C THR A 475 -14.03 20.16 -0.32
N GLU A 476 -15.11 20.45 -1.05
CA GLU A 476 -16.28 21.17 -0.56
C GLU A 476 -17.28 20.18 0.06
N ALA A 477 -17.90 20.58 1.17
CA ALA A 477 -18.95 19.80 1.82
C ALA A 477 -20.26 19.86 1.04
N ALA A 478 -20.62 21.03 0.51
CA ALA A 478 -21.90 21.25 -0.15
C ALA A 478 -22.07 20.35 -1.39
N PRO A 479 -23.29 19.84 -1.65
CA PRO A 479 -24.56 20.11 -0.94
C PRO A 479 -24.79 19.26 0.32
N LEU A 480 -23.80 18.49 0.77
CA LEU A 480 -23.87 17.66 1.97
C LEU A 480 -23.52 18.48 3.22
N ASP A 481 -23.96 18.00 4.39
CA ASP A 481 -23.86 18.67 5.68
C ASP A 481 -22.86 17.95 6.60
N LEU A 482 -21.83 18.66 7.07
CA LEU A 482 -20.79 18.11 7.95
C LEU A 482 -21.33 17.59 9.29
N GLN A 483 -22.52 18.06 9.71
CA GLN A 483 -23.14 17.65 10.97
C GLN A 483 -23.94 16.35 10.86
N ARG A 484 -24.24 15.87 9.64
CA ARG A 484 -25.04 14.66 9.41
C ARG A 484 -24.16 13.44 9.22
N LEU A 485 -24.71 12.26 9.52
CA LEU A 485 -24.13 10.96 9.17
C LEU A 485 -24.87 10.42 7.94
N TYR A 486 -24.12 10.21 6.86
CA TYR A 486 -24.66 9.74 5.60
C TYR A 486 -24.50 8.24 5.41
N LEU A 487 -25.48 7.67 4.70
CA LEU A 487 -25.36 6.39 4.00
C LEU A 487 -25.64 6.62 2.52
N SER A 488 -24.73 6.17 1.66
CA SER A 488 -24.79 6.31 0.21
C SER A 488 -25.13 4.98 -0.46
N PHE A 489 -26.03 5.02 -1.44
CA PHE A 489 -26.45 3.87 -2.21
C PHE A 489 -26.07 4.10 -3.68
N TYR A 490 -25.05 3.37 -4.15
CA TYR A 490 -24.53 3.44 -5.51
C TYR A 490 -24.16 2.04 -6.03
N PRO A 491 -24.23 1.79 -7.35
CA PRO A 491 -23.78 0.54 -7.97
C PRO A 491 -22.24 0.41 -7.95
N PRO A 492 -21.67 -0.77 -8.26
CA PRO A 492 -20.22 -0.98 -8.25
C PRO A 492 -19.46 0.13 -9.00
N ALA A 493 -18.59 0.83 -8.25
CA ALA A 493 -17.94 2.06 -8.72
C ALA A 493 -16.98 1.77 -9.88
N GLU A 494 -16.22 0.67 -9.80
CA GLU A 494 -15.28 0.23 -10.84
C GLU A 494 -15.93 -0.03 -12.21
N LEU A 495 -17.23 -0.37 -12.20
CA LEU A 495 -17.98 -0.65 -13.43
C LEU A 495 -18.78 0.55 -13.92
N THR A 496 -19.33 1.35 -13.01
CA THR A 496 -20.33 2.38 -13.33
C THR A 496 -19.69 3.75 -13.50
N TYR A 497 -18.69 4.10 -12.68
CA TYR A 497 -18.17 5.47 -12.56
C TYR A 497 -16.82 5.67 -13.24
N ARG A 498 -16.34 4.66 -13.97
CA ARG A 498 -15.14 4.76 -14.79
C ARG A 498 -15.32 5.79 -15.91
N VAL A 499 -14.25 6.52 -16.23
CA VAL A 499 -14.23 7.63 -17.20
C VAL A 499 -14.80 7.26 -18.57
N GLU A 500 -14.61 6.02 -19.02
CA GLU A 500 -15.08 5.58 -20.33
C GLU A 500 -16.60 5.46 -20.41
N LYS A 501 -17.29 5.30 -19.27
CA LYS A 501 -18.75 5.27 -19.19
C LYS A 501 -19.35 6.58 -18.68
N LYS A 502 -18.66 7.23 -17.73
CA LYS A 502 -19.03 8.53 -17.17
C LYS A 502 -17.87 9.52 -17.33
N PRO A 503 -17.77 10.19 -18.49
CA PRO A 503 -16.73 11.18 -18.73
C PRO A 503 -16.94 12.46 -17.92
N GLU A 504 -18.15 12.74 -17.44
CA GLU A 504 -18.45 13.85 -16.54
C GLU A 504 -17.88 13.66 -15.12
N PRO A 505 -17.65 14.75 -14.37
CA PRO A 505 -17.24 14.64 -12.98
C PRO A 505 -18.21 13.84 -12.12
N VAL A 506 -17.67 12.99 -11.25
CA VAL A 506 -18.44 12.16 -10.31
C VAL A 506 -17.97 12.36 -8.87
N GLY A 507 -18.84 12.00 -7.93
CA GLY A 507 -18.54 11.91 -6.51
C GLY A 507 -18.93 13.12 -5.68
N GLN A 508 -19.43 14.22 -6.28
CA GLN A 508 -19.78 15.42 -5.52
C GLN A 508 -20.83 15.13 -4.43
N ILE A 509 -21.80 14.26 -4.74
CA ILE A 509 -22.79 13.78 -3.76
C ILE A 509 -22.64 12.31 -3.41
N VAL A 510 -22.40 11.42 -4.38
CA VAL A 510 -22.42 9.95 -4.13
C VAL A 510 -21.23 9.46 -3.30
N ARG A 511 -20.12 10.19 -3.33
CA ARG A 511 -18.91 9.96 -2.51
C ARG A 511 -18.45 8.48 -2.50
N PRO A 512 -18.11 7.89 -3.65
CA PRO A 512 -17.68 6.50 -3.72
C PRO A 512 -16.39 6.26 -2.95
N GLY A 513 -16.24 5.05 -2.37
CA GLY A 513 -15.11 4.70 -1.52
C GLY A 513 -14.98 5.64 -0.32
N SER A 514 -13.77 6.10 -0.06
CA SER A 514 -13.43 7.01 1.04
C SER A 514 -13.41 8.49 0.61
N THR A 515 -13.96 8.85 -0.56
CA THR A 515 -13.89 10.23 -1.09
C THR A 515 -14.65 11.27 -0.25
N SER A 516 -15.49 10.86 0.70
CA SER A 516 -16.07 11.74 1.74
C SER A 516 -15.01 12.44 2.59
N MET A 517 -13.84 11.79 2.78
CA MET A 517 -12.77 12.27 3.63
C MET A 517 -12.11 13.56 3.13
N TRP A 518 -12.21 13.89 1.84
CA TRP A 518 -11.71 15.15 1.28
C TRP A 518 -12.33 16.37 1.96
N ALA A 519 -13.65 16.37 2.12
CA ALA A 519 -14.40 17.45 2.74
C ALA A 519 -14.63 17.27 4.24
N GLY A 520 -14.20 16.14 4.84
CA GLY A 520 -14.52 15.83 6.24
C GLY A 520 -16.00 15.52 6.45
N LEU A 521 -16.64 14.91 5.45
CA LEU A 521 -18.03 14.47 5.54
C LEU A 521 -18.11 13.11 6.23
N ARG A 522 -19.14 12.88 7.06
CA ARG A 522 -19.28 11.64 7.81
C ARG A 522 -20.16 10.65 7.06
N PHE A 523 -19.57 9.53 6.66
CA PHE A 523 -20.26 8.46 5.96
C PHE A 523 -20.10 7.13 6.71
N ILE A 524 -21.09 6.26 6.56
CA ILE A 524 -20.91 4.85 6.89
C ILE A 524 -20.04 4.19 5.80
N ASN A 525 -20.29 4.51 4.53
CA ASN A 525 -19.52 4.02 3.38
C ASN A 525 -18.02 4.32 3.49
N GLY A 526 -17.23 3.58 2.73
CA GLY A 526 -15.78 3.70 2.67
C GLY A 526 -15.16 2.61 1.83
N TYR A 527 -13.87 2.78 1.52
CA TYR A 527 -13.08 1.69 0.97
C TYR A 527 -12.35 0.94 2.08
N SER A 528 -12.42 -0.39 2.10
CA SER A 528 -11.51 -1.19 2.96
C SER A 528 -11.25 -2.57 2.35
N PRO A 529 -9.97 -2.98 2.24
CA PRO A 529 -9.61 -4.33 1.78
C PRO A 529 -9.77 -5.40 2.89
N ILE A 530 -9.94 -4.97 4.16
CA ILE A 530 -10.11 -5.83 5.34
C ILE A 530 -11.59 -5.98 5.69
N LEU A 531 -12.32 -4.86 5.66
CA LEU A 531 -13.74 -4.69 5.98
C LEU A 531 -14.10 -5.11 7.42
N PRO A 532 -14.39 -4.15 8.34
CA PRO A 532 -14.78 -4.46 9.71
C PRO A 532 -15.98 -5.41 9.78
N ALA A 533 -15.89 -6.42 10.64
CA ALA A 533 -16.86 -7.51 10.75
C ALA A 533 -18.31 -7.05 10.95
N GLY A 534 -18.54 -6.09 11.85
CA GLY A 534 -19.88 -5.59 12.14
C GLY A 534 -20.52 -4.92 10.93
N VAL A 535 -19.76 -4.05 10.28
CA VAL A 535 -20.21 -3.30 9.09
C VAL A 535 -20.43 -4.26 7.91
N ALA A 536 -19.53 -5.22 7.71
CA ALA A 536 -19.65 -6.23 6.66
C ALA A 536 -20.93 -7.07 6.78
N ARG A 537 -21.28 -7.53 7.99
CA ARG A 537 -22.46 -8.37 8.22
C ARG A 537 -23.77 -7.64 8.01
N THR A 538 -23.87 -6.38 8.43
CA THR A 538 -25.12 -5.62 8.36
C THR A 538 -25.41 -5.10 6.96
N PHE A 539 -24.39 -4.58 6.29
CA PHE A 539 -24.59 -3.83 5.04
C PHE A 539 -24.16 -4.59 3.79
N GLY A 540 -23.42 -5.70 3.91
CA GLY A 540 -22.94 -6.45 2.75
C GLY A 540 -22.07 -5.62 1.82
N PHE A 541 -21.27 -4.69 2.37
CA PHE A 541 -20.42 -3.82 1.57
C PHE A 541 -19.42 -4.60 0.72
N ALA A 542 -19.24 -4.16 -0.52
CA ALA A 542 -18.10 -4.52 -1.33
C ALA A 542 -16.90 -3.60 -1.05
N ALA A 543 -15.76 -3.87 -1.69
CA ALA A 543 -14.49 -3.23 -1.37
C ALA A 543 -14.50 -1.70 -1.59
N HIS A 544 -15.22 -1.20 -2.59
CA HIS A 544 -15.34 0.24 -2.88
C HIS A 544 -16.53 0.92 -2.18
N GLY A 545 -17.13 0.26 -1.19
CA GLY A 545 -18.16 0.84 -0.31
C GLY A 545 -19.57 0.86 -0.88
N GLU A 546 -19.81 0.20 -2.01
CA GLU A 546 -21.15 -0.08 -2.53
C GLU A 546 -21.85 -1.18 -1.71
N ILE A 547 -23.18 -1.09 -1.68
CA ILE A 547 -24.07 -2.01 -0.94
C ILE A 547 -24.78 -2.91 -1.96
N ASP A 548 -24.95 -4.19 -1.63
CA ASP A 548 -25.77 -5.11 -2.41
C ASP A 548 -27.16 -4.52 -2.71
N PRO A 549 -27.65 -4.51 -3.96
CA PRO A 549 -28.91 -3.87 -4.32
C PRO A 549 -30.13 -4.33 -3.50
N ASN A 550 -30.22 -5.61 -3.13
CA ASN A 550 -31.35 -6.12 -2.35
C ASN A 550 -31.29 -5.61 -0.90
N THR A 551 -30.10 -5.65 -0.31
CA THR A 551 -29.83 -5.09 1.01
C THR A 551 -30.11 -3.58 1.02
N GLY A 552 -29.66 -2.87 -0.03
CA GLY A 552 -29.88 -1.44 -0.19
C GLY A 552 -31.37 -1.08 -0.26
N LYS A 553 -32.15 -1.83 -1.06
CA LYS A 553 -33.60 -1.67 -1.15
C LYS A 553 -34.28 -1.90 0.21
N TYR A 554 -33.93 -2.97 0.91
CA TYR A 554 -34.45 -3.25 2.24
C TYR A 554 -34.15 -2.10 3.23
N LEU A 555 -32.94 -1.57 3.23
CA LEU A 555 -32.54 -0.47 4.10
C LEU A 555 -33.33 0.81 3.81
N LEU A 556 -33.55 1.12 2.53
CA LEU A 556 -34.30 2.30 2.09
C LEU A 556 -35.80 2.17 2.37
N GLU A 557 -36.40 1.00 2.12
CA GLU A 557 -37.85 0.84 2.19
C GLU A 557 -38.35 0.47 3.59
N GLU A 558 -37.62 -0.36 4.33
CA GLU A 558 -38.07 -0.95 5.60
C GLU A 558 -37.33 -0.36 6.82
N GLN A 559 -36.06 0.06 6.66
CA GLN A 559 -35.21 0.47 7.79
C GLN A 559 -34.96 1.99 7.89
N ALA A 560 -35.47 2.81 6.97
CA ALA A 560 -35.28 4.25 6.99
C ALA A 560 -36.29 5.02 7.86
N GLY A 561 -37.31 4.35 8.42
CA GLY A 561 -38.32 4.94 9.30
C GLY A 561 -37.85 5.25 10.73
N PRO A 562 -38.72 5.83 11.60
CA PRO A 562 -38.37 6.29 12.95
C PRO A 562 -37.86 5.18 13.89
N ARG A 563 -38.32 3.95 13.66
CA ARG A 563 -37.94 2.76 14.46
C ARG A 563 -36.95 1.84 13.74
N GLY A 564 -36.60 2.18 12.50
CA GLY A 564 -35.71 1.36 11.68
C GLY A 564 -34.24 1.47 12.08
N GLU A 565 -33.44 0.53 11.60
CA GLU A 565 -32.02 0.41 11.93
C GLU A 565 -31.22 1.68 11.60
N LEU A 566 -31.53 2.37 10.49
CA LEU A 566 -30.82 3.60 10.12
C LEU A 566 -30.97 4.70 11.18
N THR A 567 -32.17 4.83 11.78
CA THR A 567 -32.40 5.76 12.89
C THR A 567 -31.62 5.36 14.13
N GLN A 568 -31.58 4.07 14.47
CA GLN A 568 -30.86 3.56 15.63
C GLN A 568 -29.34 3.75 15.51
N LEU A 569 -28.79 3.72 14.29
CA LEU A 569 -27.37 4.00 14.04
C LEU A 569 -27.04 5.50 14.02
N GLY A 570 -28.06 6.34 13.83
CA GLY A 570 -27.93 7.79 13.80
C GLY A 570 -27.78 8.35 12.39
N VAL A 571 -28.19 7.59 11.36
CA VAL A 571 -28.23 8.05 9.98
C VAL A 571 -29.38 9.04 9.80
N ASP A 572 -29.01 10.27 9.43
CA ASP A 572 -29.89 11.40 9.22
C ASP A 572 -29.65 12.11 7.88
N GLY A 573 -28.76 11.54 7.06
CA GLY A 573 -28.58 11.84 5.64
C GLY A 573 -28.56 10.56 4.81
N ILE A 574 -29.23 10.56 3.66
CA ILE A 574 -29.21 9.47 2.68
C ILE A 574 -28.86 10.04 1.32
N VAL A 575 -27.91 9.40 0.63
CA VAL A 575 -27.61 9.69 -0.77
C VAL A 575 -28.02 8.50 -1.63
N VAL A 576 -28.81 8.75 -2.66
CA VAL A 576 -29.26 7.73 -3.61
C VAL A 576 -28.71 8.11 -4.99
N ALA A 577 -27.83 7.29 -5.56
CA ALA A 577 -27.31 7.50 -6.89
C ALA A 577 -28.42 7.43 -7.95
N ARG A 578 -28.19 8.07 -9.11
CA ARG A 578 -29.16 8.09 -10.21
C ARG A 578 -29.55 6.70 -10.70
N GLU A 579 -28.62 5.74 -10.66
CA GLU A 579 -28.86 4.35 -11.06
C GLU A 579 -29.76 3.57 -10.09
N VAL A 580 -30.04 4.14 -8.91
CA VAL A 580 -30.90 3.53 -7.89
C VAL A 580 -32.27 4.21 -7.93
N GLU A 581 -33.28 3.43 -8.31
CA GLU A 581 -34.65 3.91 -8.53
C GLU A 581 -35.49 4.01 -7.24
N VAL A 582 -34.92 3.64 -6.09
CA VAL A 582 -35.64 3.55 -4.82
C VAL A 582 -35.30 4.75 -3.94
N ASP A 583 -36.32 5.46 -3.47
CA ASP A 583 -36.20 6.53 -2.49
C ASP A 583 -36.49 6.04 -1.06
N PRO A 584 -35.95 6.70 -0.01
CA PRO A 584 -36.14 6.26 1.37
C PRO A 584 -37.59 6.41 1.84
N LYS A 585 -38.10 5.39 2.55
CA LYS A 585 -39.46 5.34 3.10
C LYS A 585 -39.48 5.26 4.64
N PRO A 586 -40.54 5.80 5.28
CA PRO A 586 -41.63 6.56 4.68
C PRO A 586 -41.18 7.97 4.29
N GLY A 587 -41.65 8.49 3.16
CA GLY A 587 -41.26 9.82 2.67
C GLY A 587 -41.64 10.98 3.60
N SER A 588 -42.53 10.74 4.57
CA SER A 588 -42.84 11.71 5.64
C SER A 588 -41.63 12.05 6.51
N GLU A 589 -40.67 11.12 6.67
CA GLU A 589 -39.47 11.30 7.49
C GLU A 589 -38.37 12.09 6.79
N TRP A 590 -38.39 12.14 5.46
CA TRP A 590 -37.27 12.60 4.65
C TRP A 590 -37.66 13.85 3.84
N GLN A 591 -36.69 14.74 3.68
CA GLN A 591 -36.78 15.92 2.83
C GLN A 591 -35.68 15.82 1.77
N LEU A 592 -36.07 15.89 0.50
CA LEU A 592 -35.13 16.05 -0.61
C LEU A 592 -34.49 17.44 -0.51
N VAL A 593 -33.16 17.50 -0.42
CA VAL A 593 -32.41 18.75 -0.27
C VAL A 593 -31.54 19.08 -1.49
N SER A 594 -31.20 18.06 -2.29
CA SER A 594 -30.47 18.23 -3.54
C SER A 594 -30.84 17.13 -4.52
N SER A 595 -30.90 17.48 -5.80
CA SER A 595 -31.10 16.56 -6.91
C SER A 595 -30.21 17.02 -8.06
N THR A 596 -29.34 16.12 -8.51
CA THR A 596 -28.34 16.38 -9.55
C THR A 596 -28.30 15.21 -10.52
N ASP A 597 -27.47 15.30 -11.57
CA ASP A 597 -27.25 14.18 -12.48
C ASP A 597 -26.53 12.98 -11.84
N GLU A 598 -25.86 13.16 -10.71
CA GLU A 598 -25.28 12.05 -9.93
C GLU A 598 -26.34 11.28 -9.13
N GLY A 599 -27.44 11.93 -8.73
CA GLY A 599 -28.40 11.37 -7.78
C GLY A 599 -29.09 12.39 -6.88
N ARG A 600 -29.68 11.89 -5.80
CA ARG A 600 -30.56 12.62 -4.89
C ARG A 600 -30.03 12.55 -3.46
N VAL A 601 -30.15 13.64 -2.72
CA VAL A 601 -29.75 13.75 -1.32
C VAL A 601 -30.98 14.03 -0.46
N TYR A 602 -31.18 13.20 0.55
CA TYR A 602 -32.28 13.29 1.51
C TYR A 602 -31.74 13.57 2.90
N HIS A 603 -32.30 14.57 3.57
CA HIS A 603 -32.08 14.81 5.00
C HIS A 603 -33.30 14.38 5.78
N ARG A 604 -33.08 13.74 6.93
CA ARG A 604 -34.19 13.48 7.86
C ARG A 604 -34.73 14.82 8.35
N ARG A 605 -36.07 14.95 8.40
CA ARG A 605 -36.73 16.17 8.87
C ARG A 605 -36.33 16.48 10.31
N GLY A 606 -36.09 17.75 10.59
CA GLY A 606 -35.54 18.22 11.86
C GLY A 606 -34.02 18.49 11.79
N GLY A 607 -33.45 18.81 12.95
CA GLY A 607 -32.02 19.05 13.09
C GLY A 607 -31.19 17.77 12.95
N PRO A 608 -29.87 17.88 12.70
CA PRO A 608 -28.96 16.75 12.72
C PRO A 608 -29.02 15.99 14.05
N PHE A 609 -28.83 14.68 14.01
CA PHE A 609 -28.79 13.87 15.21
C PHE A 609 -27.53 14.13 16.03
N PRO A 610 -27.64 14.22 17.38
CA PRO A 610 -26.48 14.36 18.23
C PRO A 610 -25.64 13.07 18.20
N ARG A 611 -24.33 13.22 18.41
CA ARG A 611 -23.37 12.11 18.35
C ARG A 611 -23.53 11.09 19.45
N VAL A 612 -24.04 11.53 20.61
CA VAL A 612 -24.37 10.69 21.75
C VAL A 612 -25.87 10.78 21.98
N ARG A 613 -26.54 9.64 22.06
CA ARG A 613 -27.99 9.55 22.25
C ARG A 613 -28.35 8.57 23.35
N SER A 614 -29.31 8.96 24.18
CA SER A 614 -29.96 8.02 25.10
C SER A 614 -31.04 7.27 24.34
N VAL A 615 -31.01 5.95 24.40
CA VAL A 615 -32.05 5.10 23.81
C VAL A 615 -32.81 4.38 24.91
N THR A 616 -34.11 4.19 24.72
CA THR A 616 -34.99 3.54 25.70
C THR A 616 -35.14 2.05 25.48
N SER A 617 -34.79 1.54 24.30
CA SER A 617 -34.78 0.12 23.97
C SER A 617 -33.85 -0.15 22.78
N ILE A 618 -33.37 -1.39 22.68
CA ILE A 618 -32.66 -1.92 21.52
C ILE A 618 -33.19 -3.32 21.21
N ASP A 619 -33.20 -3.71 19.94
CA ASP A 619 -33.77 -4.99 19.54
C ASP A 619 -32.94 -6.21 19.95
N SER A 620 -31.64 -6.04 20.22
CA SER A 620 -30.77 -7.09 20.74
C SER A 620 -31.01 -7.40 22.22
N ARG A 621 -31.73 -6.52 22.95
CA ARG A 621 -32.16 -6.70 24.34
C ARG A 621 -33.66 -6.37 24.45
N PRO A 622 -34.55 -7.14 23.79
CA PRO A 622 -35.95 -6.75 23.61
C PRO A 622 -36.77 -6.75 24.91
N ASN A 623 -36.29 -7.48 25.92
CA ASN A 623 -36.93 -7.57 27.24
C ASN A 623 -36.44 -6.49 28.21
N GLU A 624 -35.58 -5.58 27.76
CA GLU A 624 -34.97 -4.57 28.60
C GLU A 624 -35.42 -3.17 28.20
N GLN A 625 -35.71 -2.35 29.21
CA GLN A 625 -36.19 -0.98 29.05
C GLN A 625 -35.23 -0.05 29.80
N PHE A 626 -34.70 0.94 29.09
CA PHE A 626 -33.77 1.92 29.63
C PHE A 626 -34.46 3.26 29.86
N VAL A 627 -34.01 3.99 30.86
CA VAL A 627 -34.49 5.35 31.11
C VAL A 627 -33.74 6.36 30.25
N SER A 628 -34.41 7.47 29.95
CA SER A 628 -33.79 8.57 29.19
C SER A 628 -32.81 9.34 30.09
N ALA A 629 -31.56 9.40 29.69
CA ALA A 629 -30.56 10.27 30.30
C ALA A 629 -30.62 11.68 29.69
N THR A 630 -30.37 12.69 30.53
CA THR A 630 -30.08 14.05 30.05
C THR A 630 -28.66 14.08 29.50
N ILE A 631 -28.48 14.65 28.31
CA ILE A 631 -27.20 14.70 27.59
C ILE A 631 -26.92 16.15 27.20
N SER A 632 -25.74 16.66 27.53
CA SER A 632 -25.29 18.00 27.14
C SER A 632 -23.76 18.06 27.02
N GLY A 633 -23.23 19.16 26.48
CA GLY A 633 -21.78 19.37 26.44
C GLY A 633 -21.00 18.31 25.66
N ILE A 634 -21.52 17.86 24.50
CA ILE A 634 -20.84 16.85 23.68
C ILE A 634 -19.61 17.47 23.01
N ASP A 635 -18.43 17.00 23.42
CA ASP A 635 -17.16 17.24 22.75
C ASP A 635 -16.72 15.95 22.04
N ASP A 636 -16.85 15.91 20.72
CA ASP A 636 -16.61 14.73 19.88
C ASP A 636 -15.32 14.92 19.06
N SER A 637 -14.28 14.17 19.45
CA SER A 637 -13.02 14.08 18.73
C SER A 637 -12.82 12.69 18.10
N ARG A 638 -11.83 12.59 17.20
CA ARG A 638 -11.59 11.34 16.46
C ARG A 638 -11.27 10.13 17.33
N ASN A 639 -10.63 10.29 18.49
CA ASN A 639 -10.26 9.17 19.37
C ASN A 639 -10.97 9.21 20.73
N ARG A 640 -11.83 10.22 20.97
CA ARG A 640 -12.40 10.49 22.29
C ARG A 640 -13.70 11.29 22.19
N VAL A 641 -14.69 10.93 22.98
CA VAL A 641 -15.95 11.67 23.14
C VAL A 641 -16.12 11.99 24.62
N GLU A 642 -16.37 13.25 24.94
CA GLU A 642 -16.77 13.69 26.27
C GLU A 642 -18.20 14.21 26.26
N VAL A 643 -18.95 13.91 27.30
CA VAL A 643 -20.35 14.30 27.38
C VAL A 643 -20.81 14.38 28.82
N ASP A 644 -21.60 15.40 29.15
CA ASP A 644 -22.23 15.53 30.45
C ASP A 644 -23.54 14.76 30.47
N VAL A 645 -23.69 13.88 31.44
CA VAL A 645 -24.81 12.95 31.56
C VAL A 645 -25.50 13.08 32.91
N GLY A 646 -26.83 12.92 32.89
CA GLY A 646 -27.64 12.81 34.10
C GLY A 646 -28.71 11.76 33.96
N VAL A 647 -28.62 10.70 34.77
CA VAL A 647 -29.56 9.57 34.78
C VAL A 647 -30.50 9.71 35.98
N PRO A 648 -31.82 9.60 35.80
CA PRO A 648 -32.77 9.60 36.92
C PRO A 648 -32.46 8.53 37.97
N SER A 649 -32.82 8.80 39.23
CA SER A 649 -32.63 7.86 40.36
C SER A 649 -33.77 6.85 40.52
N ASP A 650 -34.56 6.59 39.47
CA ASP A 650 -35.76 5.74 39.50
C ASP A 650 -35.46 4.21 39.49
N GLY A 651 -34.21 3.84 39.74
CA GLY A 651 -33.74 2.46 39.87
C GLY A 651 -33.41 1.76 38.54
N ARG A 652 -33.68 2.37 37.38
CA ARG A 652 -33.36 1.79 36.07
C ARG A 652 -32.11 2.42 35.43
N PRO A 653 -31.31 1.64 34.69
CA PRO A 653 -30.16 2.18 33.97
C PRO A 653 -30.57 2.94 32.70
N ALA A 654 -29.71 3.85 32.25
CA ALA A 654 -29.80 4.46 30.93
C ALA A 654 -28.81 3.80 29.96
N LEU A 655 -29.18 3.68 28.69
CA LEU A 655 -28.28 3.19 27.64
C LEU A 655 -27.92 4.32 26.69
N LEU A 656 -26.62 4.60 26.57
CA LEU A 656 -26.08 5.57 25.64
C LEU A 656 -25.51 4.89 24.40
N THR A 657 -25.85 5.43 23.24
CA THR A 657 -25.32 5.04 21.93
C THR A 657 -24.43 6.15 21.38
N PHE A 658 -23.30 5.77 20.80
CA PHE A 658 -22.35 6.70 20.18
C PHE A 658 -22.35 6.45 18.68
N SER A 659 -22.73 7.43 17.87
CA SER A 659 -22.82 7.31 16.40
C SER A 659 -21.42 7.32 15.75
N ARG A 660 -20.65 6.27 16.03
CA ARG A 660 -19.28 6.04 15.57
C ARG A 660 -18.99 4.53 15.52
N PRO A 661 -18.11 4.08 14.64
CA PRO A 661 -17.83 2.67 14.45
C PRO A 661 -17.19 2.06 15.70
N PHE A 662 -17.64 0.84 16.03
CA PHE A 662 -17.12 0.07 17.15
C PHE A 662 -15.87 -0.73 16.77
N PHE A 663 -14.85 -0.60 17.59
CA PHE A 663 -13.63 -1.40 17.56
C PHE A 663 -13.29 -1.84 18.98
N ARG A 664 -12.64 -3.00 19.11
CA ARG A 664 -12.11 -3.42 20.41
C ARG A 664 -11.09 -2.39 20.91
N GLY A 665 -11.23 -1.98 22.17
CA GLY A 665 -10.31 -1.02 22.81
C GLY A 665 -10.92 0.32 23.23
N TYR A 666 -12.22 0.53 23.06
CA TYR A 666 -12.89 1.66 23.73
C TYR A 666 -12.96 1.46 25.25
N GLU A 667 -12.71 2.52 26.00
CA GLU A 667 -12.89 2.60 27.45
C GLU A 667 -13.84 3.74 27.79
N ALA A 668 -14.81 3.48 28.66
CA ALA A 668 -15.71 4.49 29.20
C ALA A 668 -15.41 4.76 30.67
N ARG A 669 -15.40 6.03 31.08
CA ARG A 669 -15.21 6.48 32.46
C ARG A 669 -16.19 7.58 32.83
N LEU A 670 -16.83 7.45 33.98
CA LEU A 670 -17.63 8.50 34.62
C LEU A 670 -16.91 8.90 35.91
N GLY A 671 -16.21 10.02 35.90
CA GLY A 671 -15.22 10.33 36.93
C GLY A 671 -14.13 9.24 36.99
N ASP A 672 -13.87 8.70 38.18
CA ASP A 672 -12.90 7.61 38.38
C ASP A 672 -13.48 6.21 38.10
N LYS A 673 -14.79 6.10 37.91
CA LYS A 673 -15.46 4.81 37.70
C LYS A 673 -15.34 4.38 36.24
N LYS A 674 -14.64 3.27 36.00
CA LYS A 674 -14.64 2.58 34.70
C LYS A 674 -15.98 1.89 34.47
N LEU A 675 -16.52 2.05 33.27
CA LEU A 675 -17.78 1.45 32.82
C LEU A 675 -17.49 0.45 31.69
N ALA A 676 -18.35 -0.55 31.56
CA ALA A 676 -18.29 -1.48 30.46
C ALA A 676 -18.69 -0.77 29.16
N VAL A 677 -17.92 -0.98 28.11
CA VAL A 677 -18.26 -0.57 26.74
C VAL A 677 -18.62 -1.82 25.98
N ASP A 678 -19.84 -1.86 25.48
CA ASP A 678 -20.31 -2.93 24.60
C ASP A 678 -20.54 -2.36 23.19
N SER A 679 -21.05 -3.18 22.29
CA SER A 679 -21.39 -2.80 20.93
C SER A 679 -22.82 -3.16 20.59
N TYR A 680 -23.50 -2.25 19.90
CA TYR A 680 -24.76 -2.60 19.24
C TYR A 680 -24.43 -3.32 17.94
N ARG A 681 -24.63 -4.65 17.91
CA ARG A 681 -24.37 -5.55 16.76
C ARG A 681 -22.93 -5.53 16.21
N GLY A 682 -21.97 -5.01 16.99
CA GLY A 682 -20.61 -4.74 16.52
C GLY A 682 -20.48 -3.53 15.58
N LEU A 683 -21.51 -2.69 15.47
CA LEU A 683 -21.53 -1.50 14.60
C LEU A 683 -21.10 -0.25 15.34
N ILE A 684 -21.74 0.04 16.48
CA ILE A 684 -21.51 1.25 17.25
C ILE A 684 -21.25 0.96 18.72
N ALA A 685 -20.49 1.83 19.39
CA ALA A 685 -20.23 1.70 20.81
C ALA A 685 -21.48 2.05 21.64
N VAL A 686 -21.73 1.27 22.68
CA VAL A 686 -22.80 1.53 23.66
C VAL A 686 -22.27 1.46 25.09
N VAL A 687 -22.80 2.31 25.96
CA VAL A 687 -22.42 2.39 27.37
C VAL A 687 -23.68 2.45 28.23
N GLU A 688 -23.80 1.50 29.15
CA GLU A 688 -24.88 1.47 30.14
C GLU A 688 -24.47 2.26 31.38
N LEU A 689 -25.34 3.19 31.80
CA LEU A 689 -25.14 4.04 32.97
C LEU A 689 -26.10 3.62 34.09
N PRO A 690 -25.60 3.35 35.30
CA PRO A 690 -26.46 3.06 36.46
C PRO A 690 -27.43 4.20 36.79
N ALA A 691 -28.56 3.85 37.41
CA ALA A 691 -29.50 4.84 37.94
C ALA A 691 -28.81 5.86 38.87
N GLY A 692 -29.22 7.13 38.80
CA GLY A 692 -28.65 8.22 39.58
C GLY A 692 -27.22 8.62 39.20
N SER A 693 -26.70 8.15 38.06
CA SER A 693 -25.39 8.57 37.56
C SER A 693 -25.43 10.01 37.06
N HIS A 694 -24.52 10.86 37.57
CA HIS A 694 -24.37 12.24 37.14
C HIS A 694 -22.89 12.61 36.96
N GLY A 695 -22.58 13.38 35.92
CA GLY A 695 -21.26 13.95 35.70
C GLY A 695 -20.76 13.78 34.27
N ARG A 696 -19.45 13.96 34.08
CA ARG A 696 -18.80 13.90 32.77
C ARG A 696 -18.39 12.48 32.41
N LEU A 697 -19.03 11.91 31.39
CA LEU A 697 -18.68 10.63 30.79
C LEU A 697 -17.64 10.85 29.69
N VAL A 698 -16.56 10.09 29.75
CA VAL A 698 -15.50 10.08 28.74
C VAL A 698 -15.42 8.70 28.10
N LEU A 699 -15.66 8.63 26.80
CA LEU A 699 -15.39 7.45 25.97
C LEU A 699 -14.10 7.70 25.18
N SER A 700 -13.08 6.86 25.36
CA SER A 700 -11.79 7.02 24.66
C SER A 700 -11.35 5.72 24.00
N TYR A 701 -10.79 5.80 22.79
CA TYR A 701 -10.18 4.66 22.11
C TYR A 701 -8.74 4.47 22.60
N ARG A 702 -8.53 3.45 23.44
CA ARG A 702 -7.23 3.12 24.04
C ARG A 702 -7.01 1.60 24.02
N PRO A 703 -6.76 1.01 22.84
CA PRO A 703 -6.62 -0.42 22.70
C PRO A 703 -5.32 -0.95 23.31
N TRP A 704 -5.32 -2.24 23.68
CA TRP A 704 -4.18 -2.92 24.28
C TRP A 704 -2.94 -2.88 23.39
N TRP A 705 -3.12 -3.00 22.07
CA TRP A 705 -2.02 -3.00 21.10
C TRP A 705 -1.30 -1.65 21.07
N LEU A 706 -2.00 -0.54 21.34
CA LEU A 706 -1.40 0.78 21.41
C LEU A 706 -0.56 0.93 22.67
N VAL A 707 -1.07 0.46 23.80
CA VAL A 707 -0.39 0.55 25.10
C VAL A 707 0.81 -0.39 25.15
N CYS A 708 0.59 -1.69 24.98
CA CYS A 708 1.65 -2.71 25.03
C CYS A 708 2.64 -2.52 23.88
N GLY A 709 2.13 -2.30 22.65
CA GLY A 709 2.96 -2.03 21.50
C GLY A 709 3.77 -0.75 21.66
N GLY A 710 3.18 0.31 22.24
CA GLY A 710 3.89 1.55 22.53
C GLY A 710 5.02 1.36 23.55
N VAL A 711 4.78 0.63 24.64
CA VAL A 711 5.81 0.30 25.64
C VAL A 711 6.98 -0.47 25.01
N VAL A 712 6.69 -1.49 24.20
CA VAL A 712 7.71 -2.28 23.50
C VAL A 712 8.51 -1.41 22.53
N ALA A 713 7.84 -0.52 21.78
CA ALA A 713 8.51 0.38 20.84
C ALA A 713 9.42 1.39 21.57
N VAL A 714 8.96 2.00 22.66
CA VAL A 714 9.76 2.94 23.46
C VAL A 714 10.98 2.24 24.07
N ALA A 715 10.80 1.06 24.68
CA ALA A 715 11.91 0.28 25.22
C ALA A 715 12.94 -0.08 24.14
N SER A 716 12.47 -0.48 22.96
CA SER A 716 13.32 -0.80 21.80
C SER A 716 14.05 0.43 21.27
N CYS A 717 13.41 1.59 21.27
CA CYS A 717 14.03 2.86 20.89
C CYS A 717 15.18 3.24 21.83
N ILE A 718 14.97 3.08 23.14
CA ILE A 718 16.00 3.30 24.16
C ILE A 718 17.19 2.36 23.93
N VAL A 719 16.94 1.06 23.73
CA VAL A 719 18.00 0.06 23.44
C VAL A 719 18.79 0.44 22.19
N TRP A 720 18.10 0.82 21.12
CA TRP A 720 18.74 1.23 19.88
C TRP A 720 19.61 2.49 20.06
N PHE A 721 19.08 3.50 20.76
CA PHE A 721 19.78 4.77 20.98
C PHE A 721 21.01 4.61 21.89
N ILE A 722 20.90 3.85 22.98
CA ILE A 722 22.04 3.52 23.85
C ILE A 722 23.10 2.76 23.06
N GLY A 723 22.71 1.76 22.26
CA GLY A 723 23.62 1.03 21.40
C GLY A 723 24.34 1.94 20.40
N LEU A 724 23.62 2.89 19.80
CA LEU A 724 24.18 3.87 18.87
C LEU A 724 25.22 4.75 19.55
N LEU A 725 24.90 5.33 20.72
CA LEU A 725 25.82 6.15 21.49
C LEU A 725 27.08 5.38 21.90
N ALA A 726 26.93 4.14 22.36
CA ALA A 726 28.06 3.28 22.70
C ALA A 726 28.91 2.94 21.46
N GLY A 727 28.28 2.75 20.29
CA GLY A 727 28.96 2.56 19.03
C GLY A 727 29.76 3.78 18.55
N VAL A 728 29.20 4.97 18.71
CA VAL A 728 29.87 6.24 18.40
C VAL A 728 31.04 6.48 19.36
N ARG A 729 30.86 6.29 20.67
CA ARG A 729 31.93 6.43 21.67
C ARG A 729 33.12 5.51 21.38
N ASN A 730 32.86 4.23 21.10
CA ASN A 730 33.91 3.26 20.77
C ASN A 730 34.73 3.66 19.54
N MET A 731 34.10 4.34 18.58
CA MET A 731 34.77 4.79 17.38
C MET A 731 35.63 6.03 17.63
N LEU A 732 35.11 6.99 18.40
CA LEU A 732 35.88 8.16 18.81
C LEU A 732 37.10 7.74 19.64
N SER A 733 36.96 6.77 20.55
CA SER A 733 38.08 6.22 21.33
C SER A 733 39.06 5.37 20.54
N SER A 734 38.72 4.96 19.31
CA SER A 734 39.65 4.25 18.41
C SER A 734 40.38 5.20 17.44
N LEU A 735 39.95 6.47 17.39
CA LEU A 735 40.52 7.52 16.56
C LEU A 735 41.42 8.48 17.38
N ALA A 736 41.15 8.60 18.68
CA ALA A 736 42.06 9.17 19.68
C ALA A 736 43.07 8.12 20.12
#